data_AF-A0A163B7W7-F1
#
_entry.id   AF-A0A163B7W7-F1
#
_cell.length_a   1.000
_cell.length_b   1.000
_cell.length_c   1.000
_cell.angle_alpha   90.00
_cell.angle_beta   90.00
_cell.angle_gamma   90.00
#
_symmetry.space_group_name_H-M   'P 1'
#
loop_
_entity.id
_entity.type
_entity.pdbx_description
1 polymer ?
#
loop_
_entity_poly.entity_id
_entity_poly.type
_entity_poly.pdbx_seq_one_letter_code
_entity_poly.pdbx_strand_id
1 'polypeptide(L)'
;MSNFTLSKLHLKKEGPTILFLFIVLIGILPAVEDYSLFAVFGFSITSFQVHEEFKLLYAIPLYLIPIGLILVMGGKNYYRILGLLPVFFAAYVHLIANADEVALEKYEALIGILHFLCYKIAFLYFIVKGRLRSLPFILILILIWSVLDIQHLILFFTYTVLVRFLYLAIIQNIVVFKETGLTRIGNLVLKSFLYWSPLLIFIIPGAILNSKMNKASIDKIYDNTFIETTNDERKYKRDQFEKDLKFSLEAEVICMQESIQNGTLQMTKVVANKTDKLPQEVSQIYKGIFKPTLPEMAPVFKEEDCGFWGKLNFPCQAKNSAKRSVNESYYTQRSEMLTSLIGQVEKSVNGTQEEVQASTAQINETLKNQVDTVISRLKFTIQSSFDMITFINLLLDIAFAFLILKSFLYVFSRVAFSSDDENYVTLLSSSSNTSKGILNRLGNQFSIDPKNTKEDYYISRSFEPGGRAPKFSLPQWRSAILARVFTRNYAMNKVVMNSKPEEVHFKAMGSHEFVEWEIKEGEEVVFHFKNFVGMSDGIKIAAVVSLRLTSLLFGRVIFTTAKGPGKLILLTKGEPITTGQTEANTSIATSRILAWQKNTRFNVESELNLVDVFMSGIYLKKKDDDLILIDADVKGPAKNGIVRFIKNFILPV
;
A
#
# COMPACT_ATOMS: atom_id res chain seq x y z
N MET A 1 -15.21 -12.13 28.77
CA MET A 1 -16.12 -13.00 27.98
C MET A 1 -16.90 -12.11 27.01
N SER A 2 -16.69 -12.24 25.70
CA SER A 2 -17.54 -11.54 24.72
C SER A 2 -18.94 -12.14 24.77
N ASN A 3 -19.97 -11.31 24.84
CA ASN A 3 -21.36 -11.73 24.93
C ASN A 3 -21.76 -12.49 23.64
N PHE A 4 -21.73 -13.83 23.67
CA PHE A 4 -21.95 -14.71 22.52
C PHE A 4 -23.27 -14.42 21.80
N THR A 5 -24.30 -14.02 22.54
CA THR A 5 -25.61 -13.61 22.03
C THR A 5 -25.52 -12.40 21.10
N LEU A 6 -24.72 -11.38 21.47
CA LEU A 6 -24.45 -10.20 20.65
C LEU A 6 -23.72 -10.58 19.35
N SER A 7 -22.72 -11.45 19.45
CA SER A 7 -21.99 -11.95 18.28
C SER A 7 -22.90 -12.73 17.32
N LYS A 8 -23.78 -13.59 17.84
CA LYS A 8 -24.76 -14.35 17.03
C LYS A 8 -25.75 -13.44 16.33
N LEU A 9 -26.27 -12.43 17.02
CA LEU A 9 -27.24 -11.48 16.46
C LEU A 9 -26.58 -10.59 15.39
N HIS A 10 -25.33 -10.18 15.63
CA HIS A 10 -24.52 -9.45 14.65
C HIS A 10 -24.23 -10.29 13.41
N LEU A 11 -23.82 -11.55 13.57
CA LEU A 11 -23.61 -12.49 12.46
C LEU A 11 -24.90 -12.74 11.67
N LYS A 12 -26.06 -12.87 12.33
CA LYS A 12 -27.34 -13.05 11.63
C LYS A 12 -27.73 -11.81 10.81
N LYS A 13 -27.43 -10.60 11.30
CA LYS A 13 -27.78 -9.33 10.64
C LYS A 13 -26.81 -8.95 9.53
N GLU A 14 -25.50 -9.06 9.78
CA GLU A 14 -24.45 -8.62 8.84
C GLU A 14 -23.87 -9.77 7.99
N GLY A 15 -24.04 -11.02 8.42
CA GLY A 15 -23.53 -12.22 7.74
C GLY A 15 -23.86 -12.29 6.26
N PRO A 16 -25.12 -12.09 5.83
CA PRO A 16 -25.47 -12.08 4.40
C PRO A 16 -24.72 -11.02 3.59
N THR A 17 -24.51 -9.84 4.16
CA THR A 17 -23.75 -8.75 3.50
C THR A 17 -22.25 -9.04 3.48
N ILE A 18 -21.71 -9.61 4.56
CA ILE A 18 -20.31 -10.05 4.66
C ILE A 18 -20.03 -11.12 3.60
N LEU A 19 -20.86 -12.16 3.52
CA LEU A 19 -20.74 -13.23 2.53
C LEU A 19 -20.88 -12.68 1.10
N PHE A 20 -21.86 -11.81 0.87
CA PHE A 20 -22.05 -11.18 -0.43
C PHE A 20 -20.80 -10.39 -0.87
N LEU A 21 -20.25 -9.53 0.00
CA LEU A 21 -19.02 -8.78 -0.32
C LEU A 21 -17.82 -9.69 -0.57
N PHE A 22 -17.74 -10.84 0.10
CA PHE A 22 -16.69 -11.82 -0.14
C PHE A 22 -16.84 -12.46 -1.53
N ILE A 23 -18.06 -12.80 -1.96
CA ILE A 23 -18.34 -13.28 -3.32
C ILE A 23 -17.95 -12.24 -4.37
N VAL A 24 -18.29 -10.96 -4.14
CA VAL A 24 -17.87 -9.85 -5.02
C VAL A 24 -16.35 -9.79 -5.15
N LEU A 25 -15.63 -9.92 -4.04
CA LEU A 25 -14.17 -9.87 -4.01
C LEU A 25 -13.52 -11.09 -4.70
N ILE A 26 -14.06 -12.30 -4.50
CA ILE A 26 -13.63 -13.50 -5.24
C ILE A 26 -13.84 -13.30 -6.74
N GLY A 27 -15.00 -12.75 -7.12
CA GLY A 27 -15.29 -12.43 -8.50
C GLY A 27 -14.30 -11.46 -9.13
N ILE A 28 -13.52 -10.70 -8.36
CA ILE A 28 -12.53 -9.74 -8.86
C ILE A 28 -11.13 -10.37 -9.02
N LEU A 29 -10.87 -11.57 -8.48
CA LEU A 29 -9.54 -12.20 -8.51
C LEU A 29 -8.91 -12.30 -9.91
N PRO A 30 -9.64 -12.68 -10.98
CA PRO A 30 -9.05 -12.70 -12.32
C PRO A 30 -8.47 -11.34 -12.74
N ALA A 31 -9.16 -10.24 -12.41
CA ALA A 31 -8.68 -8.90 -12.71
C ALA A 31 -7.50 -8.42 -11.83
N VAL A 32 -7.28 -9.10 -10.69
CA VAL A 32 -6.11 -8.86 -9.85
C VAL A 32 -4.89 -9.53 -10.47
N GLU A 33 -5.04 -10.77 -10.93
CA GLU A 33 -3.98 -11.59 -11.54
C GLU A 33 -3.46 -10.99 -12.86
N ASP A 34 -4.33 -10.55 -13.74
CA ASP A 34 -3.94 -9.94 -15.02
C ASP A 34 -3.56 -8.45 -14.93
N TYR A 35 -3.54 -7.89 -13.70
CA TYR A 35 -3.31 -6.48 -13.39
C TYR A 35 -4.34 -5.49 -14.00
N SER A 36 -5.40 -5.95 -14.65
CA SER A 36 -6.43 -5.10 -15.29
C SER A 36 -7.16 -4.21 -14.28
N LEU A 37 -7.31 -4.70 -13.04
CA LEU A 37 -7.89 -3.91 -11.95
C LEU A 37 -7.08 -2.65 -11.68
N PHE A 38 -5.77 -2.65 -11.95
CA PHE A 38 -4.86 -1.55 -11.65
C PHE A 38 -4.63 -0.60 -12.83
N ALA A 39 -5.07 -0.99 -14.03
CA ALA A 39 -5.07 -0.15 -15.22
C ALA A 39 -6.02 1.04 -15.04
N VAL A 40 -5.51 2.17 -14.54
CA VAL A 40 -6.27 3.44 -14.41
C VAL A 40 -5.92 4.41 -15.56
N PHE A 41 -4.77 4.21 -16.22
CA PHE A 41 -4.21 5.16 -17.19
C PHE A 41 -3.69 4.52 -18.50
N GLY A 42 -4.37 3.50 -19.04
CA GLY A 42 -4.07 3.03 -20.41
C GLY A 42 -3.19 1.80 -20.55
N PHE A 43 -3.23 0.87 -19.58
CA PHE A 43 -2.94 -0.53 -19.90
C PHE A 43 -4.18 -1.09 -20.59
N SER A 44 -4.24 -1.01 -21.93
CA SER A 44 -5.18 -1.82 -22.69
C SER A 44 -4.65 -3.24 -22.68
N ILE A 45 -5.38 -4.16 -22.04
CA ILE A 45 -5.25 -5.56 -22.36
C ILE A 45 -5.77 -5.68 -23.79
N THR A 46 -4.85 -5.76 -24.75
CA THR A 46 -5.22 -5.94 -26.17
C THR A 46 -5.45 -7.39 -26.50
N SER A 47 -4.90 -8.31 -25.69
CA SER A 47 -5.11 -9.75 -25.86
C SER A 47 -5.61 -10.39 -24.57
N PHE A 48 -6.70 -11.13 -24.66
CA PHE A 48 -7.30 -11.82 -23.51
C PHE A 48 -6.99 -13.31 -23.63
N GLN A 49 -5.93 -13.75 -22.95
CA GLN A 49 -5.56 -15.16 -22.88
C GLN A 49 -5.81 -15.68 -21.46
N VAL A 50 -6.71 -16.65 -21.33
CA VAL A 50 -6.90 -17.37 -20.06
C VAL A 50 -5.77 -18.38 -19.93
N HIS A 51 -4.76 -18.07 -19.11
CA HIS A 51 -3.72 -19.06 -18.80
C HIS A 51 -4.36 -20.29 -18.14
N GLU A 52 -3.94 -21.49 -18.56
CA GLU A 52 -4.50 -22.74 -18.04
C GLU A 52 -4.42 -22.84 -16.52
N GLU A 53 -3.32 -22.36 -15.95
CA GLU A 53 -3.02 -22.30 -14.52
C GLU A 53 -4.10 -21.54 -13.72
N PHE A 54 -4.80 -20.60 -14.37
CA PHE A 54 -5.81 -19.74 -13.77
C PHE A 54 -7.24 -20.10 -14.19
N LYS A 55 -7.47 -21.16 -14.97
CA LYS A 55 -8.84 -21.63 -15.28
C LYS A 55 -9.68 -21.84 -14.01
N LEU A 56 -9.04 -22.27 -12.91
CA LEU A 56 -9.69 -22.43 -11.62
C LEU A 56 -10.22 -21.09 -11.05
N LEU A 57 -9.49 -19.98 -11.23
CA LEU A 57 -9.92 -18.65 -10.78
C LEU A 57 -11.20 -18.17 -11.48
N TYR A 58 -11.40 -18.55 -12.74
CA TYR A 58 -12.62 -18.26 -13.49
C TYR A 58 -13.78 -19.23 -13.16
N ALA A 59 -13.45 -20.47 -12.77
CA ALA A 59 -14.43 -21.48 -12.40
C ALA A 59 -15.02 -21.27 -10.99
N ILE A 60 -14.23 -20.82 -10.00
CA ILE A 60 -14.71 -20.60 -8.62
C ILE A 60 -15.94 -19.64 -8.57
N PRO A 61 -15.93 -18.47 -9.25
CA PRO A 61 -17.09 -17.58 -9.31
C PRO A 61 -18.36 -18.26 -9.82
N LEU A 62 -18.27 -19.20 -10.79
CA LEU A 62 -19.43 -19.90 -11.35
C LEU A 62 -20.25 -20.60 -10.25
N TYR A 63 -19.57 -21.29 -9.33
CA TYR A 63 -20.21 -21.99 -8.21
C TYR A 63 -20.82 -21.03 -7.16
N LEU A 64 -20.41 -19.77 -7.15
CA LEU A 64 -20.90 -18.76 -6.22
C LEU A 64 -22.13 -18.00 -6.75
N ILE A 65 -22.48 -18.13 -8.04
CA ILE A 65 -23.63 -17.43 -8.65
C ILE A 65 -24.95 -17.75 -7.91
N PRO A 66 -25.34 -19.02 -7.67
CA PRO A 66 -26.62 -19.31 -7.02
C PRO A 66 -26.69 -18.71 -5.62
N ILE A 67 -25.60 -18.79 -4.85
CA ILE A 67 -25.51 -18.22 -3.51
C ILE A 67 -25.62 -16.68 -3.58
N GLY A 68 -24.89 -16.05 -4.51
CA GLY A 68 -24.96 -14.62 -4.76
C GLY A 68 -26.37 -14.15 -5.08
N LEU A 69 -27.06 -14.84 -5.99
CA LEU A 69 -28.44 -14.53 -6.38
C LEU A 69 -29.42 -14.68 -5.21
N ILE A 70 -29.32 -15.75 -4.42
CA ILE A 70 -30.14 -15.93 -3.21
C ILE A 70 -29.93 -14.77 -2.23
N LEU A 71 -28.69 -14.32 -2.03
CA LEU A 71 -28.37 -13.18 -1.15
C LEU A 71 -28.88 -11.84 -1.68
N VAL A 72 -28.91 -11.64 -3.01
CA VAL A 72 -29.50 -10.45 -3.65
C VAL A 72 -31.01 -10.44 -3.47
N MET A 73 -31.68 -11.56 -3.79
CA MET A 73 -33.14 -11.70 -3.70
C MET A 73 -33.64 -11.60 -2.26
N GLY A 74 -33.00 -12.29 -1.32
CA GLY A 74 -33.37 -12.27 0.10
C GLY A 74 -33.20 -10.90 0.77
N GLY A 75 -32.30 -10.06 0.24
CA GLY A 75 -32.01 -8.74 0.80
C GLY A 75 -32.92 -7.60 0.32
N LYS A 76 -33.84 -7.84 -0.62
CA LYS A 76 -34.69 -6.82 -1.30
C LYS A 76 -33.91 -5.61 -1.85
N ASN A 77 -32.61 -5.78 -2.14
CA ASN A 77 -31.72 -4.72 -2.60
C ASN A 77 -31.18 -5.08 -3.99
N TYR A 78 -31.99 -4.91 -5.04
CA TYR A 78 -31.67 -5.37 -6.39
C TYR A 78 -30.39 -4.77 -6.99
N TYR A 79 -30.02 -3.54 -6.61
CA TYR A 79 -28.77 -2.91 -7.05
C TYR A 79 -27.50 -3.69 -6.64
N ARG A 80 -27.61 -4.65 -5.70
CA ARG A 80 -26.50 -5.56 -5.36
C ARG A 80 -26.07 -6.41 -6.55
N ILE A 81 -26.92 -6.61 -7.56
CA ILE A 81 -26.56 -7.36 -8.77
C ILE A 81 -25.33 -6.78 -9.48
N LEU A 82 -25.09 -5.47 -9.38
CA LEU A 82 -23.90 -4.81 -9.92
C LEU A 82 -22.59 -5.38 -9.34
N GLY A 83 -22.60 -5.82 -8.09
CA GLY A 83 -21.44 -6.48 -7.47
C GLY A 83 -21.18 -7.89 -8.02
N LEU A 84 -22.18 -8.54 -8.60
CA LEU A 84 -22.05 -9.88 -9.20
C LEU A 84 -21.64 -9.85 -10.67
N LEU A 85 -21.54 -8.68 -11.30
CA LEU A 85 -21.13 -8.55 -12.71
C LEU A 85 -19.82 -9.31 -13.03
N PRO A 86 -18.75 -9.26 -12.21
CA PRO A 86 -17.53 -10.02 -12.46
C PRO A 86 -17.75 -11.52 -12.39
N VAL A 87 -18.65 -11.97 -11.50
CA VAL A 87 -18.97 -13.39 -11.31
C VAL A 87 -19.67 -13.93 -12.56
N PHE A 88 -20.65 -13.19 -13.09
CA PHE A 88 -21.31 -13.52 -14.35
C PHE A 88 -20.34 -13.48 -15.53
N PHE A 89 -19.47 -12.48 -15.56
CA PHE A 89 -18.49 -12.34 -16.64
C PHE A 89 -17.44 -13.46 -16.62
N ALA A 90 -16.89 -13.81 -15.45
CA ALA A 90 -15.97 -14.91 -15.29
C ALA A 90 -16.60 -16.26 -15.71
N ALA A 91 -17.86 -16.48 -15.33
CA ALA A 91 -18.63 -17.63 -15.78
C ALA A 91 -18.82 -17.65 -17.31
N TYR A 92 -19.15 -16.51 -17.91
CA TYR A 92 -19.29 -16.38 -19.36
C TYR A 92 -17.97 -16.70 -20.09
N VAL A 93 -16.85 -16.14 -19.63
CA VAL A 93 -15.51 -16.44 -20.15
C VAL A 93 -15.21 -17.93 -20.04
N HIS A 94 -15.46 -18.54 -18.88
CA HIS A 94 -15.20 -19.96 -18.68
C HIS A 94 -16.03 -20.85 -19.62
N LEU A 95 -17.31 -20.52 -19.82
CA LEU A 95 -18.18 -21.28 -20.72
C LEU A 95 -17.76 -21.14 -22.18
N ILE A 96 -17.34 -19.94 -22.61
CA ILE A 96 -16.86 -19.72 -23.99
C ILE A 96 -15.51 -20.36 -24.23
N ALA A 97 -14.59 -20.28 -23.27
CA ALA A 97 -13.26 -20.87 -23.40
C ALA A 97 -13.28 -22.41 -23.56
N ASN A 98 -14.38 -23.06 -23.15
CA ASN A 98 -14.58 -24.50 -23.31
C ASN A 98 -15.40 -24.87 -24.58
N ALA A 99 -15.89 -23.89 -25.34
CA ALA A 99 -16.65 -24.13 -26.56
C ALA A 99 -15.71 -24.05 -27.77
N ASP A 100 -15.29 -25.22 -28.29
CA ASP A 100 -14.30 -25.36 -29.36
C ASP A 100 -14.65 -24.65 -30.70
N GLU A 101 -15.89 -24.16 -30.87
CA GLU A 101 -16.39 -23.59 -32.13
C GLU A 101 -16.47 -22.04 -32.17
N VAL A 102 -16.21 -21.33 -31.06
CA VAL A 102 -16.35 -19.87 -31.03
C VAL A 102 -15.01 -19.20 -31.30
N ALA A 103 -14.90 -18.49 -32.43
CA ALA A 103 -13.76 -17.64 -32.75
C ALA A 103 -13.67 -16.44 -31.78
N LEU A 104 -13.11 -16.68 -30.59
CA LEU A 104 -12.81 -15.68 -29.54
C LEU A 104 -12.05 -14.48 -30.11
N GLU A 105 -11.18 -14.73 -31.09
CA GLU A 105 -10.41 -13.71 -31.80
C GLU A 105 -11.28 -12.60 -32.40
N LYS A 106 -12.49 -12.92 -32.88
CA LYS A 106 -13.40 -11.94 -33.49
C LYS A 106 -13.98 -10.96 -32.46
N TYR A 107 -14.10 -11.37 -31.20
CA TYR A 107 -14.75 -10.61 -30.14
C TYR A 107 -13.80 -10.17 -29.02
N GLU A 108 -12.50 -10.44 -29.16
CA GLU A 108 -11.48 -10.21 -28.14
C GLU A 108 -11.51 -8.79 -27.57
N ALA A 109 -11.59 -7.77 -28.43
CA ALA A 109 -11.67 -6.38 -28.01
C ALA A 109 -12.93 -6.06 -27.19
N LEU A 110 -14.09 -6.60 -27.58
CA LEU A 110 -15.35 -6.41 -26.86
C LEU A 110 -15.33 -7.13 -25.51
N ILE A 111 -14.81 -8.36 -25.48
CA ILE A 111 -14.62 -9.15 -24.27
C ILE A 111 -13.67 -8.41 -23.32
N GLY A 112 -12.56 -7.85 -23.81
CA GLY A 112 -11.64 -7.04 -23.02
C GLY A 112 -12.28 -5.78 -22.41
N ILE A 113 -13.09 -5.05 -23.18
CA ILE A 113 -13.83 -3.88 -22.67
C ILE A 113 -14.85 -4.28 -21.61
N LEU A 114 -15.61 -5.36 -21.85
CA LEU A 114 -16.63 -5.84 -20.93
C LEU A 114 -16.01 -6.39 -19.64
N HIS A 115 -14.89 -7.14 -19.76
CA HIS A 115 -14.03 -7.55 -18.65
C HIS A 115 -13.71 -6.30 -17.82
N PHE A 116 -12.99 -5.33 -18.40
CA PHE A 116 -12.57 -4.12 -17.71
C PHE A 116 -13.72 -3.40 -16.98
N LEU A 117 -14.86 -3.20 -17.65
CA LEU A 117 -16.01 -2.51 -17.07
C LEU A 117 -16.63 -3.28 -15.88
N CYS A 118 -16.87 -4.57 -16.03
CA CYS A 118 -17.51 -5.41 -15.01
C CYS A 118 -16.68 -5.44 -13.72
N TYR A 119 -15.36 -5.67 -13.84
CA TYR A 119 -14.46 -5.71 -12.69
C TYR A 119 -14.36 -4.35 -11.98
N LYS A 120 -14.27 -3.25 -12.73
CA LYS A 120 -14.21 -1.89 -12.14
C LYS A 120 -15.50 -1.51 -11.44
N ILE A 121 -16.67 -1.84 -11.99
CA ILE A 121 -17.96 -1.55 -11.36
C ILE A 121 -18.07 -2.30 -10.02
N ALA A 122 -17.73 -3.58 -9.99
CA ALA A 122 -17.79 -4.36 -8.76
C ALA A 122 -16.73 -3.94 -7.74
N PHE A 123 -15.54 -3.58 -8.19
CA PHE A 123 -14.53 -3.01 -7.32
C PHE A 123 -15.02 -1.69 -6.71
N LEU A 124 -15.58 -0.78 -7.51
CA LEU A 124 -16.18 0.45 -7.00
C LEU A 124 -17.34 0.17 -6.06
N TYR A 125 -18.15 -0.86 -6.33
CA TYR A 125 -19.19 -1.32 -5.40
C TYR A 125 -18.60 -1.73 -4.05
N PHE A 126 -17.52 -2.53 -4.04
CA PHE A 126 -16.79 -2.89 -2.83
C PHE A 126 -16.20 -1.65 -2.15
N ILE A 127 -15.60 -0.74 -2.92
CA ILE A 127 -15.07 0.52 -2.39
C ILE A 127 -16.17 1.32 -1.71
N VAL A 128 -17.39 1.38 -2.23
CA VAL A 128 -18.51 2.13 -1.64
C VAL A 128 -19.03 1.43 -0.37
N LYS A 129 -19.37 0.13 -0.47
CA LYS A 129 -20.12 -0.61 0.54
C LYS A 129 -19.24 -1.35 1.56
N GLY A 130 -18.01 -1.71 1.18
CA GLY A 130 -17.06 -2.48 1.99
C GLY A 130 -16.32 -1.64 3.04
N ARG A 131 -15.54 -2.31 3.89
CA ARG A 131 -14.62 -1.68 4.86
C ARG A 131 -13.27 -2.38 4.77
N LEU A 132 -12.17 -1.63 4.81
CA LEU A 132 -10.81 -2.20 4.78
C LEU A 132 -10.46 -3.07 6.01
N ARG A 133 -11.26 -3.01 7.08
CA ARG A 133 -11.11 -3.85 8.28
C ARG A 133 -12.21 -4.89 8.42
N SER A 134 -13.01 -5.10 7.37
CA SER A 134 -14.05 -6.14 7.40
C SER A 134 -13.42 -7.52 7.22
N LEU A 135 -14.08 -8.53 7.77
CA LEU A 135 -13.67 -9.93 7.62
C LEU A 135 -13.51 -10.34 6.13
N PRO A 136 -14.42 -9.99 5.19
CA PRO A 136 -14.26 -10.30 3.77
C PRO A 136 -12.97 -9.75 3.16
N PHE A 137 -12.57 -8.55 3.57
CA PHE A 137 -11.33 -7.95 3.05
C PHE A 137 -10.09 -8.66 3.59
N ILE A 138 -10.08 -9.08 4.86
CA ILE A 138 -8.96 -9.84 5.41
C ILE A 138 -8.88 -11.23 4.75
N LEU A 139 -10.03 -11.88 4.55
CA LEU A 139 -10.10 -13.19 3.88
C LEU A 139 -9.63 -13.10 2.42
N ILE A 140 -10.01 -12.07 1.66
CA ILE A 140 -9.52 -11.92 0.28
C ILE A 140 -8.01 -11.66 0.25
N LEU A 141 -7.46 -10.90 1.21
CA LEU A 141 -6.01 -10.71 1.30
C LEU A 141 -5.29 -12.04 1.54
N ILE A 142 -5.80 -12.88 2.45
CA ILE A 142 -5.24 -14.22 2.68
C ILE A 142 -5.35 -15.07 1.41
N LEU A 143 -6.50 -15.01 0.71
CA LEU A 143 -6.72 -15.77 -0.52
C LEU A 143 -5.79 -15.32 -1.65
N ILE A 144 -5.61 -14.01 -1.86
CA ILE A 144 -4.67 -13.46 -2.83
C ILE A 144 -3.25 -13.92 -2.51
N TRP A 145 -2.83 -13.85 -1.25
CA TRP A 145 -1.50 -14.32 -0.86
C TRP A 145 -1.31 -15.82 -1.10
N SER A 146 -2.35 -16.62 -0.87
CA SER A 146 -2.29 -18.08 -1.01
C SER A 146 -2.40 -18.59 -2.45
N VAL A 147 -3.10 -17.86 -3.33
CA VAL A 147 -3.41 -18.32 -4.70
C VAL A 147 -2.58 -17.60 -5.75
N LEU A 148 -2.24 -16.33 -5.52
CA LEU A 148 -1.37 -15.54 -6.38
C LEU A 148 0.00 -15.45 -5.69
N ASP A 149 0.43 -14.26 -5.30
CA ASP A 149 1.68 -14.06 -4.58
C ASP A 149 1.63 -12.82 -3.65
N ILE A 150 2.77 -12.51 -3.04
CA ILE A 150 2.93 -11.33 -2.19
C ILE A 150 2.88 -10.00 -2.98
N GLN A 151 3.24 -9.98 -4.26
CA GLN A 151 3.24 -8.77 -5.09
C GLN A 151 1.81 -8.34 -5.38
N HIS A 152 0.96 -9.27 -5.83
CA HIS A 152 -0.47 -9.09 -6.02
C HIS A 152 -1.16 -8.65 -4.73
N LEU A 153 -0.77 -9.22 -3.59
CA LEU A 153 -1.27 -8.83 -2.27
C LEU A 153 -1.00 -7.34 -1.97
N ILE A 154 0.26 -6.92 -2.11
CA ILE A 154 0.68 -5.55 -1.81
C ILE A 154 0.02 -4.57 -2.79
N LEU A 155 -0.06 -4.94 -4.08
CA LEU A 155 -0.66 -4.11 -5.11
C LEU A 155 -2.16 -3.92 -4.86
N PHE A 156 -2.88 -5.03 -4.66
CA PHE A 156 -4.30 -5.02 -4.37
C PHE A 156 -4.61 -4.21 -3.10
N PHE A 157 -3.84 -4.42 -2.03
CA PHE A 157 -3.99 -3.67 -0.79
C PHE A 157 -3.76 -2.17 -1.00
N THR A 158 -2.65 -1.79 -1.62
CA THR A 158 -2.26 -0.38 -1.83
C THR A 158 -3.25 0.34 -2.74
N TYR A 159 -3.63 -0.29 -3.85
CA TYR A 159 -4.62 0.25 -4.78
C TYR A 159 -6.00 0.41 -4.11
N THR A 160 -6.43 -0.60 -3.34
CA THR A 160 -7.71 -0.55 -2.62
C THR A 160 -7.72 0.54 -1.55
N VAL A 161 -6.62 0.72 -0.83
CA VAL A 161 -6.45 1.84 0.12
C VAL A 161 -6.52 3.17 -0.62
N LEU A 162 -5.84 3.33 -1.75
CA LEU A 162 -5.84 4.54 -2.56
C LEU A 162 -7.24 4.89 -3.05
N VAL A 163 -7.92 3.96 -3.73
CA VAL A 163 -9.25 4.23 -4.31
C VAL A 163 -10.28 4.47 -3.20
N ARG A 164 -10.20 3.75 -2.07
CA ARG A 164 -11.05 4.02 -0.90
C ARG A 164 -10.76 5.40 -0.30
N PHE A 165 -9.50 5.81 -0.27
CA PHE A 165 -9.11 7.15 0.15
C PHE A 165 -9.71 8.20 -0.76
N LEU A 166 -9.61 8.05 -2.09
CA LEU A 166 -10.23 8.96 -3.07
C LEU A 166 -11.75 9.05 -2.87
N TYR A 167 -12.41 7.89 -2.74
CA TYR A 167 -13.84 7.82 -2.49
C TYR A 167 -14.23 8.57 -1.20
N LEU A 168 -13.50 8.35 -0.10
CA LEU A 168 -13.77 9.02 1.16
C LEU A 168 -13.48 10.52 1.07
N ALA A 169 -12.45 10.95 0.34
CA ALA A 169 -12.18 12.36 0.09
C ALA A 169 -13.35 13.01 -0.68
N ILE A 170 -13.89 12.34 -1.70
CA ILE A 170 -15.05 12.85 -2.45
C ILE A 170 -16.28 12.94 -1.53
N ILE A 171 -16.65 11.86 -0.85
CA ILE A 171 -17.85 11.80 -0.01
C ILE A 171 -17.79 12.77 1.17
N GLN A 172 -16.64 12.91 1.82
CA GLN A 172 -16.51 13.79 2.98
C GLN A 172 -16.55 15.28 2.60
N ASN A 173 -16.24 15.62 1.34
CA ASN A 173 -16.25 16.99 0.84
C ASN A 173 -17.47 17.32 -0.02
N ILE A 174 -18.33 16.33 -0.35
CA ILE A 174 -19.52 16.57 -1.19
C ILE A 174 -20.47 17.62 -0.61
N VAL A 175 -20.58 17.70 0.72
CA VAL A 175 -21.41 18.70 1.41
C VAL A 175 -20.83 20.10 1.20
N VAL A 176 -19.52 20.25 1.38
CA VAL A 176 -18.81 21.52 1.12
C VAL A 176 -19.03 21.94 -0.33
N PHE A 177 -18.92 21.00 -1.28
CA PHE A 177 -19.18 21.28 -2.68
C PHE A 177 -20.64 21.65 -2.95
N LYS A 178 -21.59 20.96 -2.33
CA LYS A 178 -23.02 21.27 -2.48
C LYS A 178 -23.37 22.67 -1.93
N GLU A 179 -22.80 23.05 -0.78
CA GLU A 179 -23.00 24.36 -0.15
C GLU A 179 -22.33 25.50 -0.93
N THR A 180 -21.17 25.23 -1.53
CA THR A 180 -20.41 26.24 -2.32
C THR A 180 -21.05 26.51 -3.69
N GLY A 181 -21.67 25.51 -4.31
CA GLY A 181 -22.25 25.59 -5.66
C GLY A 181 -21.25 25.34 -6.79
N LEU A 182 -21.70 24.69 -7.88
CA LEU A 182 -20.84 24.21 -8.98
C LEU A 182 -20.06 25.32 -9.70
N THR A 183 -20.68 26.47 -9.97
CA THR A 183 -20.03 27.60 -10.64
C THR A 183 -18.89 28.17 -9.82
N ARG A 184 -19.12 28.39 -8.53
CA ARG A 184 -18.12 28.86 -7.59
C ARG A 184 -17.00 27.84 -7.39
N ILE A 185 -17.31 26.55 -7.33
CA ILE A 185 -16.28 25.49 -7.30
C ILE A 185 -15.40 25.54 -8.53
N GLY A 186 -15.97 25.69 -9.73
CA GLY A 186 -15.20 25.82 -10.97
C GLY A 186 -14.18 26.96 -10.87
N ASN A 187 -14.61 28.12 -10.38
CA ASN A 187 -13.73 29.28 -10.15
C ASN A 187 -12.66 29.00 -9.09
N LEU A 188 -13.02 28.36 -7.97
CA LEU A 188 -12.06 27.97 -6.92
C LEU A 188 -11.05 26.95 -7.43
N VAL A 189 -11.47 25.97 -8.22
CA VAL A 189 -10.61 24.96 -8.85
C VAL A 189 -9.65 25.63 -9.82
N LEU A 190 -10.14 26.53 -10.68
CA LEU A 190 -9.31 27.28 -11.62
C LEU A 190 -8.28 28.16 -10.89
N LYS A 191 -8.73 28.93 -9.89
CA LYS A 191 -7.86 29.77 -9.06
C LYS A 191 -6.81 28.93 -8.32
N SER A 192 -7.21 27.78 -7.76
CA SER A 192 -6.30 26.85 -7.10
C SER A 192 -5.30 26.24 -8.07
N PHE A 193 -5.74 25.89 -9.28
CA PHE A 193 -4.87 25.40 -10.34
C PHE A 193 -3.84 26.45 -10.74
N LEU A 194 -4.21 27.73 -10.86
CA LEU A 194 -3.26 28.81 -11.15
C LEU A 194 -2.16 28.89 -10.08
N TYR A 195 -2.51 28.84 -8.79
CA TYR A 195 -1.51 28.84 -7.71
C TYR A 195 -0.73 27.53 -7.59
N TRP A 196 -1.29 26.41 -8.02
CA TRP A 196 -0.65 25.10 -7.99
C TRP A 196 0.26 24.85 -9.20
N SER A 197 -0.06 25.43 -10.35
CA SER A 197 0.57 25.15 -11.64
C SER A 197 2.08 25.35 -11.69
N PRO A 198 2.75 26.23 -10.92
CA PRO A 198 4.21 26.27 -10.94
C PRO A 198 4.88 24.97 -10.45
N LEU A 199 4.17 24.12 -9.71
CA LEU A 199 4.66 22.77 -9.40
C LEU A 199 4.81 21.88 -10.64
N LEU A 200 4.13 22.19 -11.76
CA LEU A 200 4.25 21.43 -13.00
C LEU A 200 5.69 21.42 -13.54
N ILE A 201 6.48 22.46 -13.21
CA ILE A 201 7.92 22.52 -13.52
C ILE A 201 8.69 21.38 -12.85
N PHE A 202 8.21 20.84 -11.73
CA PHE A 202 8.80 19.68 -11.06
C PHE A 202 8.07 18.37 -11.37
N ILE A 203 6.74 18.43 -11.49
CA ILE A 203 5.91 17.25 -11.75
C ILE A 203 6.16 16.69 -13.15
N ILE A 204 6.19 17.54 -14.18
CA ILE A 204 6.37 17.07 -15.57
C ILE A 204 7.75 16.43 -15.77
N PRO A 205 8.88 17.08 -15.39
CA PRO A 205 10.18 16.42 -15.47
C PRO A 205 10.29 15.18 -14.57
N GLY A 206 9.70 15.19 -13.37
CA GLY A 206 9.66 14.02 -12.48
C GLY A 206 8.93 12.83 -13.12
N ALA A 207 7.79 13.07 -13.76
CA ALA A 207 7.04 12.04 -14.49
C ALA A 207 7.82 11.52 -15.71
N ILE A 208 8.47 12.42 -16.47
CA ILE A 208 9.32 12.03 -17.62
C ILE A 208 10.52 11.21 -17.13
N LEU A 209 11.18 11.61 -16.04
CA LEU A 209 12.29 10.89 -15.45
C LEU A 209 11.85 9.50 -14.98
N ASN A 210 10.72 9.39 -14.29
CA ASN A 210 10.15 8.11 -13.86
C ASN A 210 9.86 7.19 -15.06
N SER A 211 9.23 7.73 -16.11
CA SER A 211 8.97 6.98 -17.35
C SER A 211 10.26 6.54 -18.05
N LYS A 212 11.28 7.41 -18.13
CA LYS A 212 12.59 7.07 -18.70
C LYS A 212 13.33 6.02 -17.85
N MET A 213 13.27 6.10 -16.53
CA MET A 213 13.86 5.10 -15.63
C MET A 213 13.19 3.73 -15.79
N ASN A 214 11.87 3.71 -15.94
CA ASN A 214 11.11 2.49 -16.22
C ASN A 214 11.56 1.88 -17.57
N LYS A 215 11.52 2.68 -18.66
CA LYS A 215 11.98 2.22 -19.98
C LYS A 215 13.42 1.73 -19.95
N ALA A 216 14.34 2.48 -19.36
CA ALA A 216 15.74 2.08 -19.23
C ALA A 216 15.92 0.81 -18.39
N SER A 217 15.05 0.52 -17.43
CA SER A 217 15.09 -0.71 -16.64
C SER A 217 14.62 -1.91 -17.46
N ILE A 218 13.59 -1.75 -18.28
CA ILE A 218 13.10 -2.78 -19.21
C ILE A 218 14.08 -2.97 -20.38
N ASP A 219 14.62 -1.89 -20.95
CA ASP A 219 15.68 -1.94 -21.97
C ASP A 219 16.88 -2.72 -21.42
N LYS A 220 17.26 -2.47 -20.17
CA LYS A 220 18.28 -3.26 -19.47
C LYS A 220 17.88 -4.72 -19.22
N ILE A 221 16.65 -5.16 -19.40
CA ILE A 221 16.33 -6.60 -19.46
C ILE A 221 16.63 -7.09 -20.89
N TYR A 222 16.09 -6.43 -21.91
CA TYR A 222 16.32 -6.80 -23.31
C TYR A 222 17.80 -6.80 -23.70
N ASP A 223 18.51 -5.69 -23.46
CA ASP A 223 19.93 -5.50 -23.83
C ASP A 223 20.88 -6.48 -23.14
N ASN A 224 20.43 -7.10 -22.04
CA ASN A 224 21.25 -7.89 -21.14
C ASN A 224 20.80 -9.35 -21.01
N THR A 225 19.76 -9.74 -21.74
CA THR A 225 19.29 -11.12 -21.85
C THR A 225 19.36 -11.55 -23.31
N PHE A 226 19.03 -12.81 -23.60
CA PHE A 226 18.89 -13.32 -24.97
C PHE A 226 17.54 -12.92 -25.60
N ILE A 227 16.75 -12.08 -24.93
CA ILE A 227 15.41 -11.70 -25.37
C ILE A 227 15.51 -10.64 -26.46
N GLU A 228 14.92 -10.93 -27.61
CA GLU A 228 14.82 -10.01 -28.72
C GLU A 228 13.38 -9.52 -28.86
N THR A 229 13.23 -8.22 -29.09
CA THR A 229 11.92 -7.60 -29.27
C THR A 229 11.39 -7.88 -30.67
N THR A 230 10.19 -8.47 -30.75
CA THR A 230 9.49 -8.66 -32.04
C THR A 230 8.68 -7.43 -32.45
N ASN A 231 8.49 -6.46 -31.55
CA ASN A 231 7.80 -5.19 -31.81
C ASN A 231 8.28 -4.06 -30.88
N ASP A 232 9.10 -3.16 -31.41
CA ASP A 232 9.70 -2.04 -30.66
C ASP A 232 8.68 -1.06 -30.06
N GLU A 233 7.54 -0.84 -30.74
CA GLU A 233 6.51 0.07 -30.22
C GLU A 233 5.83 -0.48 -28.97
N ARG A 234 5.80 -1.80 -28.84
CA ARG A 234 5.14 -2.54 -27.76
C ARG A 234 6.10 -3.13 -26.73
N LYS A 235 7.41 -2.98 -26.91
CA LYS A 235 8.49 -3.52 -26.06
C LYS A 235 8.26 -3.41 -24.53
N TYR A 236 7.61 -2.34 -24.08
CA TYR A 236 7.35 -2.07 -22.66
C TYR A 236 6.01 -2.62 -22.13
N LYS A 237 5.28 -3.39 -22.95
CA LYS A 237 4.01 -4.02 -22.57
C LYS A 237 4.30 -5.46 -22.14
N ARG A 238 3.61 -5.90 -21.08
CA ARG A 238 3.77 -7.25 -20.52
C ARG A 238 3.48 -8.34 -21.55
N ASP A 239 2.40 -8.21 -22.33
CA ASP A 239 2.03 -9.22 -23.33
C ASP A 239 3.06 -9.35 -24.45
N GLN A 240 3.65 -8.23 -24.86
CA GLN A 240 4.76 -8.23 -25.81
C GLN A 240 6.02 -8.87 -25.21
N PHE A 241 6.35 -8.55 -23.95
CA PHE A 241 7.50 -9.15 -23.26
C PHE A 241 7.35 -10.67 -23.11
N GLU A 242 6.16 -11.17 -22.75
CA GLU A 242 5.89 -12.61 -22.67
C GLU A 242 6.04 -13.31 -24.02
N LYS A 243 5.58 -12.66 -25.10
CA LYS A 243 5.75 -13.15 -26.47
C LYS A 243 7.23 -13.21 -26.88
N ASP A 244 7.96 -12.13 -26.63
CA ASP A 244 9.39 -12.03 -26.92
C ASP A 244 10.20 -13.07 -26.12
N LEU A 245 9.90 -13.20 -24.81
CA LEU A 245 10.52 -14.20 -23.94
C LEU A 245 10.25 -15.61 -24.46
N LYS A 246 9.01 -15.93 -24.85
CA LYS A 246 8.67 -17.25 -25.41
C LYS A 246 9.45 -17.52 -26.71
N PHE A 247 9.47 -16.57 -27.64
CA PHE A 247 10.17 -16.71 -28.91
C PHE A 247 11.68 -16.90 -28.72
N SER A 248 12.30 -16.06 -27.91
CA SER A 248 13.74 -16.14 -27.62
C SER A 248 14.10 -17.39 -26.84
N LEU A 249 13.23 -17.86 -25.94
CA LEU A 249 13.43 -19.13 -25.26
C LEU A 249 13.39 -20.29 -26.25
N GLU A 250 12.38 -20.36 -27.11
CA GLU A 250 12.27 -21.41 -28.15
C GLU A 250 13.50 -21.46 -29.05
N ALA A 251 14.01 -20.30 -29.48
CA ALA A 251 15.25 -20.21 -30.25
C ALA A 251 16.46 -20.75 -29.46
N GLU A 252 16.59 -20.37 -28.19
CA GLU A 252 17.66 -20.87 -27.31
C GLU A 252 17.53 -22.38 -27.06
N VAL A 253 16.31 -22.91 -26.91
CA VAL A 253 16.06 -24.35 -26.77
C VAL A 253 16.58 -25.10 -27.99
N ILE A 254 16.29 -24.62 -29.20
CA ILE A 254 16.75 -25.25 -30.45
C ILE A 254 18.27 -25.27 -30.48
N CYS A 255 18.93 -24.15 -30.18
CA CYS A 255 20.39 -24.06 -30.10
C CYS A 255 20.99 -25.01 -29.05
N MET A 256 20.37 -25.12 -27.87
CA MET A 256 20.79 -26.05 -26.82
C MET A 256 20.61 -27.51 -27.25
N GLN A 257 19.48 -27.85 -27.88
CA GLN A 257 19.21 -29.20 -28.37
C GLN A 257 20.19 -29.62 -29.46
N GLU A 258 20.50 -28.74 -30.42
CA GLU A 258 21.52 -28.98 -31.44
C GLU A 258 22.91 -29.16 -30.82
N SER A 259 23.28 -28.31 -29.86
CA SER A 259 24.55 -28.41 -29.15
C SER A 259 24.66 -29.71 -28.37
N ILE A 260 23.57 -30.13 -27.71
CA ILE A 260 23.49 -31.42 -27.01
C ILE A 260 23.63 -32.57 -27.99
N GLN A 261 22.91 -32.57 -29.11
CA GLN A 261 23.01 -33.64 -30.11
C GLN A 261 24.44 -33.77 -30.66
N ASN A 262 25.06 -32.64 -31.03
CA ASN A 262 26.44 -32.59 -31.49
C ASN A 262 27.42 -33.10 -30.43
N GLY A 263 27.19 -32.71 -29.18
CA GLY A 263 27.97 -33.16 -28.04
C GLY A 263 27.82 -34.65 -27.72
N THR A 264 26.60 -35.18 -27.74
CA THR A 264 26.34 -36.62 -27.57
C THR A 264 26.98 -37.43 -28.69
N LEU A 265 26.97 -36.93 -29.94
CA LEU A 265 27.69 -37.56 -31.06
C LEU A 265 29.20 -37.59 -30.82
N GLN A 266 29.79 -36.50 -30.30
CA GLN A 266 31.21 -36.48 -29.93
C GLN A 266 31.51 -37.44 -28.77
N MET A 267 30.66 -37.50 -27.74
CA MET A 267 30.82 -38.44 -26.62
C MET A 267 30.75 -39.88 -27.08
N THR A 268 29.81 -40.21 -27.96
CA THR A 268 29.69 -41.57 -28.50
C THR A 268 30.99 -41.99 -29.22
N LYS A 269 31.63 -41.06 -29.93
CA LYS A 269 32.95 -41.29 -30.56
C LYS A 269 34.07 -41.46 -29.53
N VAL A 270 34.10 -40.64 -28.47
CA VAL A 270 35.14 -40.73 -27.44
C VAL A 270 34.99 -42.01 -26.59
N VAL A 271 33.76 -42.35 -26.20
CA VAL A 271 33.47 -43.58 -25.43
C VAL A 271 33.83 -44.82 -26.25
N ALA A 272 33.60 -44.82 -27.56
CA ALA A 272 34.01 -45.91 -28.45
C ALA A 272 35.53 -46.14 -28.46
N ASN A 273 36.35 -45.12 -28.17
CA ASN A 273 37.80 -45.20 -28.17
C ASN A 273 38.43 -45.72 -26.85
N LYS A 274 37.63 -45.96 -25.79
CA LYS A 274 38.05 -46.57 -24.50
C LYS A 274 39.38 -46.02 -23.92
N THR A 275 39.46 -44.72 -23.69
CA THR A 275 40.65 -44.07 -23.09
C THR A 275 40.56 -43.98 -21.57
N ASP A 276 41.69 -44.09 -20.86
CA ASP A 276 41.76 -43.88 -19.39
C ASP A 276 41.45 -42.42 -18.97
N LYS A 277 41.36 -41.50 -19.95
CA LYS A 277 41.05 -40.08 -19.78
C LYS A 277 39.58 -39.75 -20.10
N LEU A 278 38.75 -40.76 -20.32
CA LEU A 278 37.34 -40.62 -20.72
C LEU A 278 36.55 -39.61 -19.85
N PRO A 279 36.66 -39.57 -18.51
CA PRO A 279 35.96 -38.58 -17.70
C PRO A 279 36.36 -37.12 -18.01
N GLN A 280 37.65 -36.89 -18.28
CA GLN A 280 38.16 -35.55 -18.62
C GLN A 280 37.74 -35.12 -20.03
N GLU A 281 37.78 -36.03 -21.00
CA GLU A 281 37.40 -35.77 -22.39
C GLU A 281 35.88 -35.51 -22.51
N VAL A 282 35.06 -36.31 -21.82
CA VAL A 282 33.61 -36.09 -21.76
C VAL A 282 33.28 -34.78 -21.03
N SER A 283 33.98 -34.46 -19.93
CA SER A 283 33.85 -33.17 -19.24
C SER A 283 34.18 -31.98 -20.16
N GLN A 284 35.20 -32.10 -21.01
CA GLN A 284 35.57 -31.05 -21.98
C GLN A 284 34.52 -30.88 -23.08
N ILE A 285 33.97 -31.98 -23.62
CA ILE A 285 32.87 -31.91 -24.60
C ILE A 285 31.66 -31.21 -23.96
N TYR A 286 31.30 -31.54 -22.72
CA TYR A 286 30.21 -30.88 -22.01
C TYR A 286 30.46 -29.39 -21.74
N LYS A 287 31.69 -29.01 -21.38
CA LYS A 287 32.09 -27.59 -21.32
C LYS A 287 31.99 -26.90 -22.68
N GLY A 288 32.11 -27.65 -23.78
CA GLY A 288 31.88 -27.16 -25.14
C GLY A 288 30.40 -26.95 -25.47
N ILE A 289 29.54 -27.92 -25.11
CA ILE A 289 28.07 -27.86 -25.30
C ILE A 289 27.48 -26.71 -24.48
N PHE A 290 27.85 -26.65 -23.21
CA PHE A 290 27.46 -25.59 -22.29
C PHE A 290 28.71 -24.74 -22.05
N LYS A 291 28.92 -23.70 -22.86
CA LYS A 291 30.07 -22.77 -22.72
C LYS A 291 30.24 -22.36 -21.26
N PRO A 292 31.38 -22.62 -20.57
CA PRO A 292 31.54 -22.50 -19.10
C PRO A 292 31.22 -21.11 -18.53
N THR A 293 31.17 -20.11 -19.40
CA THR A 293 30.94 -18.71 -19.08
C THR A 293 29.95 -18.12 -20.08
N LEU A 294 28.84 -17.53 -19.61
CA LEU A 294 28.65 -16.12 -19.96
C LEU A 294 29.90 -15.42 -19.41
N PRO A 295 30.57 -14.51 -20.14
CA PRO A 295 31.83 -13.91 -19.70
C PRO A 295 31.79 -13.58 -18.21
N GLU A 296 32.87 -13.80 -17.45
CA GLU A 296 32.97 -13.55 -15.99
C GLU A 296 32.01 -12.46 -15.54
N MET A 297 30.93 -12.83 -14.86
CA MET A 297 29.82 -11.92 -14.50
C MET A 297 29.58 -10.90 -15.61
N ALA A 298 28.94 -11.31 -16.72
CA ALA A 298 28.83 -10.51 -17.94
C ALA A 298 28.61 -9.05 -17.53
N PRO A 299 29.40 -8.06 -18.00
CA PRO A 299 29.42 -6.71 -17.41
C PRO A 299 28.01 -6.14 -17.12
N VAL A 300 27.10 -6.45 -18.04
CA VAL A 300 25.66 -6.73 -17.98
C VAL A 300 25.00 -6.98 -16.59
N PHE A 301 25.33 -8.08 -15.89
CA PHE A 301 24.81 -8.49 -14.57
C PHE A 301 25.66 -8.00 -13.39
N LYS A 302 26.75 -7.27 -13.64
CA LYS A 302 27.45 -6.58 -12.55
C LYS A 302 26.48 -5.60 -11.89
N GLU A 303 26.51 -5.60 -10.57
CA GLU A 303 25.79 -4.63 -9.76
C GLU A 303 26.27 -3.24 -10.17
N GLU A 304 25.33 -2.37 -10.50
CA GLU A 304 25.66 -0.97 -10.77
C GLU A 304 25.98 -0.31 -9.44
N ASP A 305 27.05 0.49 -9.37
CA ASP A 305 27.33 1.29 -8.17
C ASP A 305 26.21 2.31 -8.01
N CYS A 306 25.37 2.10 -6.99
CA CYS A 306 24.24 2.99 -6.71
C CYS A 306 24.70 4.36 -6.15
N GLY A 307 26.01 4.61 -6.06
CA GLY A 307 26.63 5.88 -5.70
C GLY A 307 26.56 6.20 -4.20
N PHE A 308 26.91 7.44 -3.82
CA PHE A 308 26.93 7.90 -2.42
C PHE A 308 25.56 7.77 -1.71
N TRP A 309 24.46 7.91 -2.46
CA TRP A 309 23.10 7.70 -1.97
C TRP A 309 22.63 6.24 -2.13
N GLY A 310 23.53 5.30 -2.39
CA GLY A 310 23.21 3.96 -2.89
C GLY A 310 22.30 3.13 -2.01
N LYS A 311 22.26 3.38 -0.69
CA LYS A 311 21.30 2.72 0.23
C LYS A 311 19.87 3.29 0.14
N LEU A 312 19.72 4.50 -0.39
CA LEU A 312 18.44 5.21 -0.54
C LEU A 312 17.94 5.22 -1.99
N ASN A 313 18.78 4.84 -2.96
CA ASN A 313 18.38 4.62 -4.34
C ASN A 313 17.71 3.23 -4.48
N PHE A 314 16.50 3.11 -3.93
CA PHE A 314 15.69 1.89 -3.98
C PHE A 314 15.53 1.33 -5.40
N PRO A 315 15.33 2.14 -6.46
CA PRO A 315 15.29 1.62 -7.83
C PRO A 315 16.57 0.90 -8.25
N CYS A 316 17.74 1.46 -7.94
CA CYS A 316 19.03 0.82 -8.22
C CYS A 316 19.25 -0.46 -7.41
N GLN A 317 18.89 -0.44 -6.12
CA GLN A 317 18.96 -1.62 -5.26
C GLN A 317 18.04 -2.75 -5.72
N ALA A 318 16.81 -2.42 -6.12
CA ALA A 318 15.87 -3.38 -6.67
C ALA A 318 16.39 -3.98 -7.98
N LYS A 319 16.95 -3.15 -8.87
CA LYS A 319 17.60 -3.60 -10.10
C LYS A 319 18.77 -4.54 -9.84
N ASN A 320 19.66 -4.18 -8.91
CA ASN A 320 20.79 -5.05 -8.52
C ASN A 320 20.31 -6.34 -7.86
N SER A 321 19.23 -6.31 -7.08
CA SER A 321 18.62 -7.51 -6.49
C SER A 321 18.05 -8.45 -7.56
N ALA A 322 17.36 -7.91 -8.57
CA ALA A 322 16.85 -8.71 -9.69
C ALA A 322 18.01 -9.34 -10.48
N LYS A 323 19.04 -8.55 -10.81
CA LYS A 323 20.27 -9.05 -11.47
C LYS A 323 20.93 -10.17 -10.68
N ARG A 324 21.09 -9.98 -9.36
CA ARG A 324 21.69 -10.98 -8.47
C ARG A 324 20.87 -12.28 -8.46
N SER A 325 19.54 -12.18 -8.34
CA SER A 325 18.63 -13.32 -8.33
C SER A 325 18.69 -14.12 -9.64
N VAL A 326 18.65 -13.45 -10.79
CA VAL A 326 18.77 -14.10 -12.11
C VAL A 326 20.11 -14.83 -12.24
N ASN A 327 21.20 -14.16 -11.88
CA ASN A 327 22.55 -14.71 -12.00
C ASN A 327 22.78 -15.89 -11.05
N GLU A 328 22.33 -15.78 -9.79
CA GLU A 328 22.43 -16.83 -8.78
C GLU A 328 21.58 -18.05 -9.13
N SER A 329 20.34 -17.85 -9.59
CA SER A 329 19.45 -18.92 -10.04
C SER A 329 20.04 -19.69 -11.22
N TYR A 330 20.58 -18.98 -12.21
CA TYR A 330 21.21 -19.60 -13.38
C TYR A 330 22.50 -20.35 -13.02
N TYR A 331 23.39 -19.73 -12.23
CA TYR A 331 24.63 -20.36 -11.77
C TYR A 331 24.36 -21.65 -10.99
N THR A 332 23.42 -21.59 -10.04
CA THR A 332 23.05 -22.73 -9.18
C THR A 332 22.49 -23.88 -10.02
N GLN A 333 21.51 -23.60 -10.89
CA GLN A 333 20.89 -24.62 -11.75
C GLN A 333 21.90 -25.29 -12.68
N ARG A 334 22.79 -24.49 -13.25
CA ARG A 334 23.82 -24.99 -14.15
C ARG A 334 24.83 -25.87 -13.40
N SER A 335 25.25 -25.47 -12.20
CA SER A 335 26.14 -26.27 -11.37
C SER A 335 25.50 -27.60 -10.97
N GLU A 336 24.22 -27.59 -10.61
CA GLU A 336 23.44 -28.80 -10.31
C GLU A 336 23.33 -29.73 -11.53
N MET A 337 23.05 -29.17 -12.71
CA MET A 337 22.98 -29.91 -13.97
C MET A 337 24.32 -30.58 -14.29
N LEU A 338 25.42 -29.83 -14.21
CA LEU A 338 26.78 -30.35 -14.45
C LEU A 338 27.13 -31.47 -13.45
N THR A 339 26.85 -31.27 -12.17
CA THR A 339 27.17 -32.24 -11.11
C THR A 339 26.36 -33.52 -11.27
N SER A 340 25.05 -33.40 -11.52
CA SER A 340 24.15 -34.53 -11.75
C SER A 340 24.61 -35.36 -12.94
N LEU A 341 25.04 -34.68 -14.00
CA LEU A 341 25.40 -35.33 -15.25
C LEU A 341 26.80 -35.95 -15.22
N ILE A 342 27.79 -35.32 -14.57
CA ILE A 342 29.08 -35.96 -14.27
C ILE A 342 28.84 -37.27 -13.50
N GLY A 343 27.98 -37.23 -12.49
CA GLY A 343 27.61 -38.42 -11.72
C GLY A 343 26.91 -39.51 -12.54
N GLN A 344 26.20 -39.17 -13.63
CA GLN A 344 25.60 -40.16 -14.54
C GLN A 344 26.63 -40.74 -15.51
N VAL A 345 27.52 -39.90 -16.05
CA VAL A 345 28.61 -40.35 -16.93
C VAL A 345 29.56 -41.27 -16.18
N GLU A 346 29.98 -40.92 -14.96
CA GLU A 346 30.85 -41.77 -14.14
C GLU A 346 30.23 -43.15 -13.86
N LYS A 347 28.91 -43.22 -13.67
CA LYS A 347 28.19 -44.49 -13.53
C LYS A 347 28.18 -45.30 -14.83
N SER A 348 28.08 -44.63 -15.97
CA SER A 348 28.07 -45.24 -17.32
C SER A 348 29.43 -45.81 -17.74
N VAL A 349 30.51 -45.12 -17.40
CA VAL A 349 31.89 -45.49 -17.78
C VAL A 349 32.33 -46.83 -17.20
N ASN A 350 31.73 -47.27 -16.10
CA ASN A 350 32.01 -48.56 -15.47
C ASN A 350 31.21 -49.74 -16.05
N GLY A 351 30.34 -49.50 -17.04
CA GLY A 351 29.47 -50.52 -17.64
C GLY A 351 30.01 -51.17 -18.93
N THR A 352 29.37 -52.26 -19.35
CA THR A 352 29.59 -52.96 -20.63
C THR A 352 29.13 -52.13 -21.85
N GLN A 353 29.52 -52.51 -23.07
CA GLN A 353 29.22 -51.74 -24.29
C GLN A 353 27.71 -51.57 -24.59
N GLU A 354 26.87 -52.54 -24.20
CA GLU A 354 25.41 -52.42 -24.25
C GLU A 354 24.86 -51.49 -23.16
N GLU A 355 25.44 -51.52 -21.95
CA GLU A 355 25.12 -50.58 -20.87
C GLU A 355 25.50 -49.15 -21.24
N VAL A 356 26.58 -48.96 -22.00
CA VAL A 356 26.98 -47.66 -22.55
C VAL A 356 25.93 -47.13 -23.53
N GLN A 357 25.43 -47.93 -24.48
CA GLN A 357 24.41 -47.48 -25.44
C GLN A 357 23.07 -47.16 -24.76
N ALA A 358 22.63 -48.02 -23.83
CA ALA A 358 21.44 -47.78 -23.02
C ALA A 358 21.62 -46.51 -22.17
N SER A 359 22.82 -46.29 -21.64
CA SER A 359 23.16 -45.10 -20.90
C SER A 359 23.17 -43.84 -21.77
N THR A 360 23.56 -43.89 -23.05
CA THR A 360 23.49 -42.72 -23.95
C THR A 360 22.05 -42.27 -24.17
N ALA A 361 21.11 -43.21 -24.33
CA ALA A 361 19.69 -42.90 -24.44
C ALA A 361 19.15 -42.27 -23.14
N GLN A 362 19.53 -42.83 -21.99
CA GLN A 362 19.16 -42.30 -20.67
C GLN A 362 19.77 -40.93 -20.39
N ILE A 363 21.01 -40.68 -20.84
CA ILE A 363 21.69 -39.37 -20.77
C ILE A 363 20.92 -38.35 -21.62
N ASN A 364 20.51 -38.71 -22.84
CA ASN A 364 19.73 -37.82 -23.70
C ASN A 364 18.36 -37.46 -23.10
N GLU A 365 17.66 -38.43 -22.52
CA GLU A 365 16.37 -38.18 -21.86
C GLU A 365 16.53 -37.32 -20.60
N THR A 366 17.54 -37.60 -19.78
CA THR A 366 17.85 -36.79 -18.59
C THR A 366 18.23 -35.36 -18.99
N LEU A 367 19.06 -35.21 -20.03
CA LEU A 367 19.43 -33.92 -20.58
C LEU A 367 18.21 -33.14 -21.02
N LYS A 368 17.30 -33.76 -21.76
CA LYS A 368 16.06 -33.14 -22.21
C LYS A 368 15.22 -32.66 -21.02
N ASN A 369 15.00 -33.51 -20.02
CA ASN A 369 14.23 -33.16 -18.81
C ASN A 369 14.91 -32.03 -18.00
N GLN A 370 16.24 -32.02 -17.92
CA GLN A 370 17.00 -30.97 -17.25
C GLN A 370 16.93 -29.65 -18.01
N VAL A 371 17.05 -29.68 -19.34
CA VAL A 371 16.88 -28.52 -20.21
C VAL A 371 15.49 -27.92 -20.04
N ASP A 372 14.43 -28.74 -20.11
CA ASP A 372 13.05 -28.28 -19.91
C ASP A 372 12.85 -27.65 -18.51
N THR A 373 13.47 -28.22 -17.48
CA THR A 373 13.46 -27.67 -16.12
C THR A 373 14.18 -26.33 -16.04
N VAL A 374 15.36 -26.21 -16.64
CA VAL A 374 16.14 -24.96 -16.70
C VAL A 374 15.36 -23.89 -17.46
N ILE A 375 14.76 -24.22 -18.59
CA ILE A 375 13.93 -23.31 -19.40
C ILE A 375 12.75 -22.80 -18.59
N SER A 376 12.01 -23.69 -17.92
CA SER A 376 10.86 -23.33 -17.10
C SER A 376 11.26 -22.36 -15.97
N ARG A 377 12.33 -22.68 -15.24
CA ARG A 377 12.83 -21.82 -14.16
C ARG A 377 13.38 -20.50 -14.66
N LEU A 378 14.06 -20.50 -15.80
CA LEU A 378 14.63 -19.30 -16.40
C LEU A 378 13.52 -18.38 -16.92
N LYS A 379 12.50 -18.93 -17.61
CA LYS A 379 11.27 -18.23 -17.98
C LYS A 379 10.65 -17.57 -16.76
N PHE A 380 10.40 -18.35 -15.72
CA PHE A 380 9.80 -17.86 -14.47
C PHE A 380 10.64 -16.75 -13.83
N THR A 381 11.96 -16.91 -13.75
CA THR A 381 12.85 -15.92 -13.10
C THR A 381 12.90 -14.61 -13.88
N ILE A 382 12.98 -14.67 -15.21
CA ILE A 382 13.01 -13.47 -16.06
C ILE A 382 11.64 -12.77 -16.06
N GLN A 383 10.56 -13.54 -16.20
CA GLN A 383 9.20 -13.01 -16.11
C GLN A 383 8.93 -12.37 -14.76
N SER A 384 9.26 -13.06 -13.65
CA SER A 384 9.14 -12.51 -12.29
C SER A 384 9.95 -11.23 -12.08
N SER A 385 11.13 -11.12 -12.71
CA SER A 385 11.96 -9.91 -12.65
C SER A 385 11.30 -8.74 -13.39
N PHE A 386 10.74 -8.99 -14.59
CA PHE A 386 9.98 -8.01 -15.35
C PHE A 386 8.71 -7.56 -14.59
N ASP A 387 7.97 -8.51 -14.03
CA ASP A 387 6.76 -8.27 -13.25
C ASP A 387 7.08 -7.47 -11.99
N MET A 388 8.19 -7.77 -11.29
CA MET A 388 8.64 -7.02 -10.12
C MET A 388 8.98 -5.56 -10.47
N ILE A 389 9.67 -5.33 -11.59
CA ILE A 389 9.97 -3.96 -12.06
C ILE A 389 8.67 -3.22 -12.39
N THR A 390 7.78 -3.86 -13.14
CA THR A 390 6.46 -3.30 -13.49
C THR A 390 5.63 -2.99 -12.25
N PHE A 391 5.64 -3.89 -11.27
CA PHE A 391 4.97 -3.73 -9.98
C PHE A 391 5.52 -2.55 -9.18
N ILE A 392 6.85 -2.43 -9.06
CA ILE A 392 7.48 -1.28 -8.39
C ILE A 392 7.07 0.01 -9.10
N ASN A 393 7.19 0.07 -10.43
CA ASN A 393 6.85 1.26 -11.20
C ASN A 393 5.39 1.68 -11.01
N LEU A 394 4.47 0.71 -11.01
CA LEU A 394 3.06 0.96 -10.76
C LEU A 394 2.80 1.50 -9.34
N LEU A 395 3.51 0.99 -8.34
CA LEU A 395 3.45 1.50 -6.97
C LEU A 395 3.98 2.94 -6.88
N LEU A 396 5.08 3.24 -7.59
CA LEU A 396 5.65 4.58 -7.68
C LEU A 396 4.69 5.55 -8.38
N ASP A 397 4.06 5.14 -9.48
CA ASP A 397 3.06 5.94 -10.19
C ASP A 397 1.84 6.23 -9.31
N ILE A 398 1.35 5.24 -8.56
CA ILE A 398 0.27 5.41 -7.57
C ILE A 398 0.68 6.41 -6.49
N ALA A 399 1.88 6.27 -5.93
CA ALA A 399 2.39 7.17 -4.90
C ALA A 399 2.58 8.61 -5.44
N PHE A 400 3.09 8.74 -6.66
CA PHE A 400 3.27 10.02 -7.35
C PHE A 400 1.93 10.71 -7.64
N ALA A 401 0.94 9.99 -8.16
CA ALA A 401 -0.41 10.49 -8.36
C ALA A 401 -1.05 10.95 -7.05
N PHE A 402 -0.85 10.20 -5.96
CA PHE A 402 -1.30 10.59 -4.63
C PHE A 402 -0.63 11.89 -4.14
N LEU A 403 0.68 12.06 -4.38
CA LEU A 403 1.41 13.29 -4.05
C LEU A 403 0.89 14.50 -4.84
N ILE A 404 0.66 14.35 -6.14
CA ILE A 404 0.03 15.36 -7.00
C ILE A 404 -1.31 15.78 -6.41
N LEU A 405 -2.22 14.81 -6.20
CA LEU A 405 -3.55 15.09 -5.69
C LEU A 405 -3.50 15.75 -4.30
N LYS A 406 -2.67 15.24 -3.39
CA LYS A 406 -2.52 15.81 -2.04
C LYS A 406 -2.01 17.26 -2.10
N SER A 407 -1.04 17.55 -2.96
CA SER A 407 -0.51 18.90 -3.13
C SER A 407 -1.55 19.86 -3.70
N PHE A 408 -2.36 19.40 -4.67
CA PHE A 408 -3.46 20.17 -5.24
C PHE A 408 -4.56 20.43 -4.22
N LEU A 409 -5.05 19.39 -3.53
CA LEU A 409 -6.08 19.52 -2.50
C LEU A 409 -5.66 20.43 -1.35
N TYR A 410 -4.36 20.48 -1.04
CA TYR A 410 -3.82 21.43 -0.06
C TYR A 410 -3.98 22.88 -0.52
N VAL A 411 -3.60 23.22 -1.77
CA VAL A 411 -3.82 24.56 -2.34
C VAL A 411 -5.31 24.86 -2.42
N PHE A 412 -6.09 23.91 -2.92
CA PHE A 412 -7.54 24.05 -3.01
C PHE A 412 -8.18 24.37 -1.66
N SER A 413 -7.78 23.66 -0.60
CA SER A 413 -8.27 23.95 0.75
C SER A 413 -7.87 25.35 1.22
N ARG A 414 -6.68 25.84 0.88
CA ARG A 414 -6.24 27.19 1.25
C ARG A 414 -7.05 28.27 0.53
N VAL A 415 -7.35 28.08 -0.74
CA VAL A 415 -8.14 29.02 -1.56
C VAL A 415 -9.63 28.98 -1.21
N ALA A 416 -10.19 27.80 -0.91
CA ALA A 416 -11.61 27.63 -0.64
C ALA A 416 -12.03 28.09 0.77
N PHE A 417 -11.10 28.19 1.71
CA PHE A 417 -11.37 28.58 3.11
C PHE A 417 -10.70 29.90 3.53
N SER A 418 -10.12 30.66 2.61
CA SER A 418 -9.54 31.97 2.92
C SER A 418 -10.60 32.94 3.47
N SER A 419 -10.18 33.82 4.38
CA SER A 419 -10.98 34.68 5.28
C SER A 419 -12.09 35.54 4.70
N ASP A 420 -12.20 35.68 3.37
CA ASP A 420 -13.27 36.44 2.72
C ASP A 420 -14.62 35.69 2.69
N ASP A 421 -14.61 34.40 3.07
CA ASP A 421 -15.79 33.54 3.04
C ASP A 421 -16.24 33.16 4.46
N GLU A 422 -17.56 33.20 4.72
CA GLU A 422 -18.18 32.73 5.98
C GLU A 422 -17.90 31.24 6.31
N ASN A 423 -17.14 30.56 5.46
CA ASN A 423 -16.75 29.17 5.56
C ASN A 423 -15.74 28.97 6.69
N TYR A 424 -16.09 28.12 7.64
CA TYR A 424 -15.21 27.72 8.72
C TYR A 424 -14.75 26.27 8.56
N VAL A 425 -13.51 26.03 8.96
CA VAL A 425 -12.88 24.73 9.00
C VAL A 425 -13.33 24.02 10.28
N THR A 426 -14.09 22.93 10.13
CA THR A 426 -14.36 21.96 11.20
C THR A 426 -13.87 20.58 10.80
N LEU A 427 -13.43 19.81 11.79
CA LEU A 427 -12.85 18.50 11.55
C LEU A 427 -13.92 17.44 11.28
N LEU A 428 -15.10 17.57 11.90
CA LEU A 428 -16.22 16.64 11.76
C LEU A 428 -17.55 17.41 11.71
N SER A 429 -18.58 16.85 11.06
CA SER A 429 -19.85 17.54 10.81
C SER A 429 -20.54 17.81 12.14
N SER A 430 -20.78 19.09 12.40
CA SER A 430 -21.45 19.60 13.59
C SER A 430 -22.93 19.20 13.57
N SER A 431 -23.29 18.18 14.34
CA SER A 431 -24.68 17.95 14.73
C SER A 431 -24.74 18.01 16.26
N SER A 432 -25.50 18.98 16.78
CA SER A 432 -25.80 19.28 18.19
C SER A 432 -24.84 20.21 18.95
N ASN A 433 -25.44 21.08 19.78
CA ASN A 433 -24.81 21.80 20.89
C ASN A 433 -24.22 20.76 21.85
N THR A 434 -22.96 20.37 21.61
CA THR A 434 -22.24 19.50 22.53
C THR A 434 -21.83 20.29 23.76
N SER A 435 -21.90 19.64 24.91
CA SER A 435 -21.40 20.19 26.17
C SER A 435 -19.92 20.55 26.01
N LYS A 436 -19.55 21.73 26.51
CA LYS A 436 -18.16 22.23 26.50
C LYS A 436 -17.46 21.82 27.78
N GLY A 437 -16.33 21.14 27.64
CA GLY A 437 -15.44 20.78 28.74
C GLY A 437 -14.78 21.98 29.40
N ILE A 438 -13.86 21.70 30.32
CA ILE A 438 -13.09 22.73 31.05
C ILE A 438 -11.60 22.45 30.86
N LEU A 439 -10.83 23.51 30.60
CA LEU A 439 -9.38 23.46 30.47
C LEU A 439 -8.73 24.08 31.71
N ASN A 440 -8.03 23.25 32.48
CA ASN A 440 -7.35 23.65 33.72
C ASN A 440 -5.83 23.66 33.50
N ARG A 441 -5.19 24.80 33.74
CA ARG A 441 -3.73 24.94 33.74
C ARG A 441 -3.20 24.52 35.10
N LEU A 442 -2.24 23.60 35.13
CA LEU A 442 -1.74 23.00 36.36
C LEU A 442 -0.27 23.35 36.64
N GLY A 443 0.40 24.00 35.69
CA GLY A 443 1.83 24.33 35.80
C GLY A 443 2.71 23.08 35.70
N ASN A 444 3.88 23.11 36.32
CA ASN A 444 4.88 22.03 36.22
C ASN A 444 4.62 20.83 37.14
N GLN A 445 3.59 20.89 37.99
CA GLN A 445 3.24 19.81 38.92
C GLN A 445 1.77 19.48 38.77
N PHE A 446 1.47 18.20 38.60
CA PHE A 446 0.09 17.71 38.56
C PHE A 446 -0.10 16.73 39.70
N SER A 447 -1.20 16.87 40.44
CA SER A 447 -1.55 15.96 41.51
C SER A 447 -2.99 15.50 41.40
N ILE A 448 -3.20 14.22 41.73
CA ILE A 448 -4.48 13.54 41.69
C ILE A 448 -4.84 13.20 43.13
N ASP A 449 -5.77 13.98 43.69
CA ASP A 449 -6.29 13.75 45.03
C ASP A 449 -7.38 12.67 45.01
N PRO A 450 -7.19 11.51 45.67
CA PRO A 450 -8.22 10.47 45.78
C PRO A 450 -9.53 10.94 46.45
N LYS A 451 -9.52 12.04 47.20
CA LYS A 451 -10.74 12.62 47.78
C LYS A 451 -11.63 13.26 46.73
N ASN A 452 -11.03 13.84 45.70
CA ASN A 452 -11.72 14.57 44.64
C ASN A 452 -12.14 13.67 43.48
N THR A 453 -11.47 12.52 43.29
CA THR A 453 -11.79 11.59 42.19
C THR A 453 -11.64 10.13 42.60
N LYS A 454 -12.66 9.34 42.26
CA LYS A 454 -12.67 7.88 42.43
C LYS A 454 -12.31 7.12 41.15
N GLU A 455 -12.02 7.83 40.07
CA GLU A 455 -11.70 7.22 38.78
C GLU A 455 -10.25 6.73 38.77
N ASP A 456 -10.02 5.56 38.17
CA ASP A 456 -8.67 5.10 37.90
C ASP A 456 -8.04 5.91 36.75
N TYR A 457 -6.71 6.04 36.75
CA TYR A 457 -5.97 6.77 35.71
C TYR A 457 -5.02 5.85 34.96
N TYR A 458 -4.88 6.08 33.66
CA TYR A 458 -3.87 5.48 32.81
C TYR A 458 -2.87 6.53 32.38
N ILE A 459 -1.61 6.32 32.72
CA ILE A 459 -0.56 7.33 32.58
C ILE A 459 0.55 6.75 31.71
N SER A 460 1.12 7.60 30.85
CA SER A 460 2.28 7.24 30.04
C SER A 460 3.42 6.76 30.93
N ARG A 461 4.11 5.72 30.47
CA ARG A 461 5.27 5.15 31.18
C ARG A 461 6.48 6.07 31.18
N SER A 462 6.46 7.17 30.40
CA SER A 462 7.48 8.20 30.48
C SER A 462 7.40 9.06 31.74
N PHE A 463 6.32 8.93 32.52
CA PHE A 463 6.13 9.62 33.79
C PHE A 463 6.09 8.62 34.93
N GLU A 464 6.83 8.93 35.98
CA GLU A 464 6.89 8.12 37.21
C GLU A 464 5.96 8.76 38.25
N PRO A 465 4.79 8.15 38.54
CA PRO A 465 3.94 8.63 39.63
C PRO A 465 4.66 8.54 40.97
N GLY A 466 4.74 9.66 41.67
CA GLY A 466 5.06 9.69 43.10
C GLY A 466 3.84 9.31 43.95
N GLY A 467 4.08 8.84 45.17
CA GLY A 467 3.04 8.55 46.16
C GLY A 467 2.41 7.16 46.07
N ARG A 468 2.27 6.56 44.88
CA ARG A 468 1.73 5.20 44.73
C ARG A 468 2.42 4.38 43.64
N ALA A 469 2.58 3.09 43.89
CA ALA A 469 3.09 2.13 42.91
C ALA A 469 2.07 1.91 41.77
N PRO A 470 2.42 2.19 40.50
CA PRO A 470 1.54 1.95 39.36
C PRO A 470 1.50 0.47 38.98
N LYS A 471 0.38 0.04 38.37
CA LYS A 471 0.25 -1.29 37.75
C LYS A 471 0.45 -1.20 36.23
N PHE A 472 1.06 -2.19 35.62
CA PHE A 472 1.12 -2.28 34.15
C PHE A 472 -0.28 -2.50 33.56
N SER A 473 -0.61 -1.80 32.47
CA SER A 473 -1.87 -1.99 31.74
C SER A 473 -1.75 -1.66 30.24
N LEU A 474 -2.64 -2.26 29.45
CA LEU A 474 -2.85 -2.00 28.02
C LEU A 474 -4.28 -1.48 27.81
N PRO A 475 -4.60 -0.24 28.25
CA PRO A 475 -5.97 0.27 28.14
C PRO A 475 -6.37 0.34 26.66
N GLN A 476 -7.58 -0.09 26.33
CA GLN A 476 -8.14 0.04 24.97
C GLN A 476 -7.19 -0.42 23.85
N TRP A 477 -6.63 -1.63 23.97
CA TRP A 477 -5.56 -2.18 23.10
C TRP A 477 -5.83 -2.15 21.59
N ARG A 478 -7.10 -2.06 21.16
CA ARG A 478 -7.50 -1.96 19.74
C ARG A 478 -7.61 -0.52 19.21
N SER A 479 -7.54 0.48 20.08
CA SER A 479 -7.75 1.88 19.75
C SER A 479 -6.44 2.60 19.45
N ALA A 480 -6.43 3.38 18.36
CA ALA A 480 -5.33 4.24 17.95
C ALA A 480 -3.93 3.58 17.97
N ILE A 481 -3.87 2.30 17.56
CA ILE A 481 -2.69 1.43 17.68
C ILE A 481 -1.42 2.12 17.14
N LEU A 482 -1.46 2.60 15.89
CA LEU A 482 -0.29 3.22 15.25
C LEU A 482 0.22 4.42 16.05
N ALA A 483 -0.68 5.35 16.42
CA ALA A 483 -0.30 6.55 17.15
C ALA A 483 0.30 6.22 18.53
N ARG A 484 -0.22 5.20 19.21
CA ARG A 484 0.29 4.73 20.51
C ARG A 484 1.63 4.03 20.39
N VAL A 485 1.82 3.19 19.37
CA VAL A 485 3.11 2.52 19.12
C VAL A 485 4.20 3.56 18.80
N PHE A 486 3.94 4.49 17.87
CA PHE A 486 4.92 5.52 17.49
C PHE A 486 5.25 6.50 18.63
N THR A 487 4.36 6.66 19.61
CA THR A 487 4.60 7.53 20.78
C THR A 487 4.94 6.76 22.05
N ARG A 488 5.14 5.43 21.95
CA ARG A 488 5.45 4.53 23.08
C ARG A 488 4.38 4.53 24.20
N ASN A 489 3.15 4.93 23.87
CA ASN A 489 1.98 4.98 24.76
C ASN A 489 1.05 3.75 24.60
N TYR A 490 1.55 2.65 24.04
CA TYR A 490 0.78 1.41 23.93
C TYR A 490 0.62 0.73 25.29
N ALA A 491 1.70 0.67 26.07
CA ALA A 491 1.71 0.25 27.46
C ALA A 491 1.69 1.46 28.40
N MET A 492 0.90 1.37 29.47
CA MET A 492 0.62 2.48 30.37
C MET A 492 0.65 2.01 31.82
N ASN A 493 0.92 2.96 32.72
CA ASN A 493 0.83 2.81 34.16
C ASN A 493 -0.61 3.08 34.61
N LYS A 494 -1.30 2.06 35.11
CA LYS A 494 -2.61 2.18 35.76
C LYS A 494 -2.44 2.53 37.23
N VAL A 495 -3.00 3.66 37.64
CA VAL A 495 -3.07 4.11 39.03
C VAL A 495 -4.48 3.87 39.54
N VAL A 496 -4.61 3.04 40.57
CA VAL A 496 -5.91 2.68 41.15
C VAL A 496 -6.22 3.60 42.32
N MET A 497 -7.17 4.53 42.13
CA MET A 497 -7.43 5.60 43.11
C MET A 497 -8.16 5.10 44.35
N ASN A 498 -9.05 4.12 44.21
CA ASN A 498 -9.87 3.60 45.32
C ASN A 498 -9.11 2.70 46.32
N SER A 499 -7.84 2.39 46.08
CA SER A 499 -7.10 1.39 46.87
C SER A 499 -6.39 1.94 48.11
N LYS A 500 -6.04 3.23 48.12
CA LYS A 500 -5.29 3.91 49.20
C LYS A 500 -5.73 5.38 49.30
N PRO A 501 -5.39 6.10 50.38
CA PRO A 501 -5.68 7.53 50.53
C PRO A 501 -4.54 8.46 50.07
N GLU A 502 -3.37 7.94 49.69
CA GLU A 502 -2.18 8.74 49.33
C GLU A 502 -2.37 9.53 48.02
N GLU A 503 -1.99 10.80 47.97
CA GLU A 503 -2.05 11.57 46.72
C GLU A 503 -1.02 11.07 45.70
N VAL A 504 -1.38 11.11 44.42
CA VAL A 504 -0.47 10.75 43.32
C VAL A 504 -0.03 12.02 42.62
N HIS A 505 1.27 12.26 42.53
CA HIS A 505 1.81 13.48 41.94
C HIS A 505 2.85 13.19 40.86
N PHE A 506 2.94 14.10 39.89
CA PHE A 506 3.87 14.09 38.78
C PHE A 506 4.50 15.46 38.64
N LYS A 507 5.77 15.49 38.26
CA LYS A 507 6.48 16.72 37.96
C LYS A 507 6.97 16.69 36.51
N ALA A 508 6.69 17.76 35.79
CA ALA A 508 7.21 17.97 34.45
C ALA A 508 8.67 18.46 34.54
N MET A 509 9.49 18.03 33.59
CA MET A 509 10.90 18.43 33.53
C MET A 509 11.08 19.66 32.62
N GLY A 510 11.90 20.62 33.03
CA GLY A 510 12.19 21.83 32.25
C GLY A 510 11.03 22.82 32.22
N SER A 511 10.79 23.44 31.06
CA SER A 511 9.74 24.45 30.83
C SER A 511 8.36 23.87 30.53
N HIS A 512 8.17 22.56 30.71
CA HIS A 512 6.91 21.91 30.35
C HIS A 512 5.84 22.14 31.41
N GLU A 513 4.59 22.33 30.98
CA GLU A 513 3.43 22.47 31.86
C GLU A 513 2.37 21.41 31.57
N PHE A 514 1.66 21.00 32.62
CA PHE A 514 0.51 20.12 32.53
C PHE A 514 -0.77 20.92 32.30
N VAL A 515 -1.63 20.37 31.46
CA VAL A 515 -2.98 20.86 31.22
C VAL A 515 -3.95 19.70 31.35
N GLU A 516 -4.98 19.89 32.16
CA GLU A 516 -6.08 18.96 32.31
C GLU A 516 -7.27 19.46 31.50
N TRP A 517 -7.76 18.60 30.61
CA TRP A 517 -9.01 18.80 29.90
C TRP A 517 -10.06 17.90 30.52
N GLU A 518 -11.01 18.50 31.23
CA GLU A 518 -12.21 17.81 31.72
C GLU A 518 -13.20 17.67 30.57
N ILE A 519 -13.30 16.47 30.01
CA ILE A 519 -14.13 16.15 28.86
C ILE A 519 -15.51 15.72 29.37
N LYS A 520 -16.56 16.44 28.96
CA LYS A 520 -17.93 16.12 29.35
C LYS A 520 -18.48 14.91 28.59
N GLU A 521 -19.61 14.39 29.06
CA GLU A 521 -20.30 13.30 28.37
C GLU A 521 -20.70 13.72 26.94
N GLY A 522 -20.34 12.88 25.97
CA GLY A 522 -20.59 13.12 24.54
C GLY A 522 -19.60 14.05 23.86
N GLU A 523 -18.78 14.79 24.61
CA GLU A 523 -17.72 15.63 24.07
C GLU A 523 -16.59 14.79 23.48
N GLU A 524 -16.04 15.25 22.36
CA GLU A 524 -14.90 14.63 21.69
C GLU A 524 -13.81 15.68 21.49
N VAL A 525 -12.61 15.40 21.99
CA VAL A 525 -11.43 16.26 21.90
C VAL A 525 -10.42 15.63 20.96
N VAL A 526 -9.98 16.38 19.96
CA VAL A 526 -8.87 16.01 19.09
C VAL A 526 -7.57 16.41 19.76
N PHE A 527 -6.61 15.50 19.85
CA PHE A 527 -5.31 15.78 20.48
C PHE A 527 -4.15 15.05 19.78
N HIS A 528 -2.93 15.38 20.19
CA HIS A 528 -1.72 14.71 19.73
C HIS A 528 -1.11 13.82 20.80
N PHE A 529 -0.95 12.53 20.49
CA PHE A 529 -0.31 11.57 21.39
C PHE A 529 1.12 11.93 21.82
N LYS A 530 1.85 12.76 21.05
CA LYS A 530 3.18 13.22 21.47
C LYS A 530 3.11 14.04 22.77
N ASN A 531 1.98 14.70 23.01
CA ASN A 531 1.74 15.57 24.17
C ASN A 531 0.87 14.85 25.23
N PHE A 532 0.58 13.56 25.04
CA PHE A 532 -0.30 12.82 25.93
C PHE A 532 0.47 12.40 27.20
N VAL A 533 -0.10 12.70 28.36
CA VAL A 533 0.43 12.29 29.68
C VAL A 533 -0.41 11.18 30.27
N GLY A 534 -1.72 11.35 30.30
CA GLY A 534 -2.61 10.37 30.92
C GLY A 534 -4.08 10.66 30.64
N MET A 535 -4.93 9.73 31.06
CA MET A 535 -6.38 9.89 31.02
C MET A 535 -7.05 9.13 32.16
N SER A 536 -8.26 9.54 32.54
CA SER A 536 -9.10 8.73 33.42
C SER A 536 -9.76 7.56 32.67
N ASP A 537 -10.21 6.55 33.40
CA ASP A 537 -10.78 5.30 32.85
C ASP A 537 -12.03 5.51 31.98
N GLY A 538 -12.78 6.60 32.21
CA GLY A 538 -13.97 6.96 31.44
C GLY A 538 -13.69 7.37 29.98
N ILE A 539 -12.48 7.85 29.69
CA ILE A 539 -12.12 8.37 28.36
C ILE A 539 -11.99 7.24 27.33
N LYS A 540 -12.68 7.36 26.21
CA LYS A 540 -12.54 6.46 25.05
C LYS A 540 -11.65 7.09 23.97
N ILE A 541 -10.53 6.45 23.65
CA ILE A 541 -9.64 6.90 22.59
C ILE A 541 -10.07 6.26 21.26
N ALA A 542 -10.06 7.04 20.19
CA ALA A 542 -10.20 6.55 18.82
C ALA A 542 -9.18 7.21 17.87
N ALA A 543 -8.92 6.56 16.75
CA ALA A 543 -8.24 7.18 15.61
C ALA A 543 -9.29 7.45 14.53
N VAL A 544 -9.38 8.71 14.12
CA VAL A 544 -10.31 9.17 13.08
C VAL A 544 -9.52 9.52 11.83
N VAL A 545 -9.90 8.91 10.71
CA VAL A 545 -9.36 9.24 9.40
C VAL A 545 -10.27 10.30 8.77
N SER A 546 -9.76 11.51 8.57
CA SER A 546 -10.47 12.61 7.94
C SER A 546 -9.72 13.08 6.70
N LEU A 547 -10.41 13.02 5.56
CA LEU A 547 -10.00 13.47 4.23
C LEU A 547 -10.76 14.71 3.79
N ARG A 548 -11.42 15.36 4.74
CA ARG A 548 -11.98 16.68 4.52
C ARG A 548 -10.87 17.64 4.14
N LEU A 549 -11.16 18.53 3.21
CA LEU A 549 -10.27 19.63 2.81
C LEU A 549 -9.85 20.43 4.05
N THR A 550 -10.78 20.63 4.98
CA THR A 550 -10.54 21.26 6.29
C THR A 550 -9.48 20.54 7.13
N SER A 551 -9.43 19.21 7.06
CA SER A 551 -8.46 18.40 7.80
C SER A 551 -7.07 18.40 7.15
N LEU A 552 -7.00 18.49 5.81
CA LEU A 552 -5.74 18.59 5.07
C LEU A 552 -4.95 19.87 5.42
N LEU A 553 -5.63 20.94 5.81
CA LEU A 553 -5.02 22.18 6.31
C LEU A 553 -4.17 21.95 7.57
N PHE A 554 -4.62 21.06 8.47
CA PHE A 554 -3.80 20.65 9.63
C PHE A 554 -2.57 19.81 9.23
N GLY A 555 -2.42 19.47 7.94
CA GLY A 555 -1.30 18.70 7.40
C GLY A 555 -1.35 17.22 7.75
N ARG A 556 -2.50 16.72 8.23
CA ARG A 556 -2.67 15.34 8.69
C ARG A 556 -4.00 14.77 8.21
N VAL A 557 -4.01 13.45 8.03
CA VAL A 557 -5.19 12.68 7.65
C VAL A 557 -5.74 11.87 8.83
N ILE A 558 -4.86 11.46 9.74
CA ILE A 558 -5.21 10.64 10.89
C ILE A 558 -5.12 11.51 12.14
N PHE A 559 -6.23 11.60 12.86
CA PHE A 559 -6.38 12.34 14.10
C PHE A 559 -6.65 11.36 15.23
N THR A 560 -6.18 11.69 16.43
CA THR A 560 -6.55 10.96 17.64
C THR A 560 -7.63 11.76 18.35
N THR A 561 -8.70 11.09 18.77
CA THR A 561 -9.76 11.69 19.56
C THR A 561 -9.90 11.01 20.91
N ALA A 562 -10.24 11.79 21.93
CA ALA A 562 -10.66 11.35 23.26
C ALA A 562 -12.13 11.71 23.43
N LYS A 563 -12.97 10.73 23.77
CA LYS A 563 -14.40 10.91 24.02
C LYS A 563 -14.71 10.72 25.49
N GLY A 564 -15.43 11.68 26.07
CA GLY A 564 -15.78 11.69 27.50
C GLY A 564 -17.03 10.86 27.86
N PRO A 565 -17.40 10.87 29.15
CA PRO A 565 -16.87 11.75 30.20
C PRO A 565 -15.51 11.29 30.77
N GLY A 566 -14.74 12.23 31.31
CA GLY A 566 -13.51 11.94 32.05
C GLY A 566 -12.45 13.04 31.92
N LYS A 567 -11.22 12.76 32.35
CA LYS A 567 -10.11 13.71 32.33
C LYS A 567 -9.04 13.28 31.35
N LEU A 568 -8.56 14.22 30.51
CA LEU A 568 -7.43 14.04 29.61
C LEU A 568 -6.29 14.97 30.05
N ILE A 569 -5.11 14.41 30.30
CA ILE A 569 -3.95 15.16 30.77
C ILE A 569 -2.94 15.27 29.63
N LEU A 570 -2.57 16.50 29.30
CA LEU A 570 -1.65 16.84 28.22
C LEU A 570 -0.43 17.60 28.77
N LEU A 571 0.68 17.54 28.03
CA LEU A 571 1.91 18.27 28.31
C LEU A 571 2.17 19.31 27.22
N THR A 572 2.42 20.55 27.62
CA THR A 572 2.91 21.63 26.76
C THR A 572 4.42 21.79 26.96
N LYS A 573 5.14 22.30 25.95
CA LYS A 573 6.58 22.58 26.05
C LYS A 573 6.89 23.92 26.69
N GLY A 574 5.94 24.83 26.62
CA GLY A 574 5.98 26.11 27.31
C GLY A 574 4.60 26.52 27.75
N GLU A 575 4.35 27.83 27.78
CA GLU A 575 3.12 28.35 28.38
C GLU A 575 1.85 27.88 27.62
N PRO A 576 0.89 27.21 28.29
CA PRO A 576 -0.35 26.80 27.68
C PRO A 576 -1.31 27.98 27.56
N ILE A 577 -1.72 28.28 26.33
CA ILE A 577 -2.77 29.25 26.04
C ILE A 577 -4.12 28.53 25.92
N THR A 578 -5.12 28.99 26.67
CA THR A 578 -6.46 28.37 26.76
C THR A 578 -7.55 29.38 26.37
N THR A 579 -8.76 28.89 26.02
CA THR A 579 -9.85 29.69 25.43
C THR A 579 -10.23 30.97 26.19
N GLY A 580 -10.02 31.06 27.50
CA GLY A 580 -10.33 32.25 28.30
C GLY A 580 -9.35 33.43 28.12
N GLN A 581 -8.27 33.24 27.37
CA GLN A 581 -7.23 34.26 27.16
C GLN A 581 -7.40 34.95 25.81
N THR A 582 -7.06 36.24 25.74
CA THR A 582 -7.18 37.04 24.51
C THR A 582 -6.27 36.51 23.39
N GLU A 583 -5.10 35.96 23.76
CA GLU A 583 -4.16 35.34 22.83
C GLU A 583 -4.75 34.11 22.13
N ALA A 584 -5.72 33.42 22.75
CA ALA A 584 -6.38 32.27 22.16
C ALA A 584 -7.24 32.62 20.94
N ASN A 585 -7.63 33.89 20.80
CA ASN A 585 -8.40 34.41 19.66
C ASN A 585 -7.52 34.94 18.53
N THR A 586 -6.19 34.86 18.66
CA THR A 586 -5.25 35.28 17.62
C THR A 586 -5.03 34.20 16.57
N SER A 587 -4.49 34.62 15.43
CA SER A 587 -4.07 33.73 14.36
C SER A 587 -2.84 32.93 14.76
N ILE A 588 -2.95 31.60 14.73
CA ILE A 588 -1.88 30.72 15.21
C ILE A 588 -1.52 29.66 14.18
N ALA A 589 -0.22 29.36 14.11
CA ALA A 589 0.26 28.28 13.25
C ALA A 589 -0.28 26.93 13.75
N THR A 590 -0.72 26.06 12.83
CA THR A 590 -1.34 24.75 13.17
C THR A 590 -0.46 23.79 13.98
N SER A 591 0.84 24.08 14.13
CA SER A 591 1.80 23.27 14.90
C SER A 591 1.80 23.61 16.38
N ARG A 592 1.30 24.80 16.75
CA ARG A 592 1.15 25.25 18.13
C ARG A 592 -0.17 24.75 18.74
N ILE A 593 -1.14 24.39 17.92
CA ILE A 593 -2.39 23.78 18.37
C ILE A 593 -2.10 22.35 18.84
N LEU A 594 -2.31 22.08 20.14
CA LEU A 594 -2.03 20.77 20.74
C LEU A 594 -3.28 19.89 20.84
N ALA A 595 -4.41 20.52 21.19
CA ALA A 595 -5.71 19.88 21.30
C ALA A 595 -6.84 20.88 21.06
N TRP A 596 -7.99 20.40 20.61
CA TRP A 596 -9.18 21.20 20.36
C TRP A 596 -10.43 20.34 20.43
N GLN A 597 -11.58 20.95 20.73
CA GLN A 597 -12.84 20.24 20.64
C GLN A 597 -13.14 19.90 19.17
N LYS A 598 -13.72 18.73 18.90
CA LYS A 598 -14.02 18.23 17.55
C LYS A 598 -14.78 19.22 16.65
N ASN A 599 -15.66 20.00 17.26
CA ASN A 599 -16.56 20.98 16.67
C ASN A 599 -16.03 22.42 16.73
N THR A 600 -14.79 22.63 17.20
CA THR A 600 -14.10 23.92 17.10
C THR A 600 -14.03 24.34 15.63
N ARG A 601 -14.48 25.57 15.38
CA ARG A 601 -14.51 26.21 14.07
C ARG A 601 -13.28 27.10 13.93
N PHE A 602 -12.57 26.90 12.83
CA PHE A 602 -11.36 27.68 12.52
C PHE A 602 -11.58 28.49 11.24
N ASN A 603 -11.26 29.77 11.29
CA ASN A 603 -11.07 30.59 10.11
C ASN A 603 -9.62 30.42 9.64
N VAL A 604 -9.42 30.28 8.33
CA VAL A 604 -8.08 30.18 7.76
C VAL A 604 -7.61 31.57 7.41
N GLU A 605 -6.58 32.02 8.11
CA GLU A 605 -5.90 33.25 7.78
C GLU A 605 -4.66 32.93 6.97
N SER A 606 -4.69 33.38 5.72
CA SER A 606 -3.68 33.07 4.73
C SER A 606 -3.74 34.10 3.61
N GLU A 607 -2.63 34.80 3.41
CA GLU A 607 -2.41 35.57 2.19
C GLU A 607 -2.42 34.65 0.96
N LEU A 608 -3.17 35.05 -0.07
CA LEU A 608 -3.36 34.29 -1.30
C LEU A 608 -2.45 34.75 -2.46
N ASN A 609 -1.29 35.32 -2.13
CA ASN A 609 -0.28 35.62 -3.15
C ASN A 609 0.48 34.34 -3.53
N LEU A 610 0.95 34.26 -4.78
CA LEU A 610 1.65 33.07 -5.28
C LEU A 610 2.84 32.69 -4.39
N VAL A 611 3.65 33.67 -3.98
CA VAL A 611 4.81 33.47 -3.12
C VAL A 611 4.40 32.94 -1.75
N ASP A 612 3.34 33.48 -1.16
CA ASP A 612 2.82 33.05 0.14
C ASP A 612 2.22 31.64 0.10
N VAL A 613 1.57 31.27 -1.01
CA VAL A 613 1.10 29.89 -1.22
C VAL A 613 2.27 28.90 -1.19
N PHE A 614 3.41 29.29 -1.77
CA PHE A 614 4.59 28.45 -1.86
C PHE A 614 5.42 28.40 -0.58
N MET A 615 5.69 29.54 0.02
CA MET A 615 6.68 29.70 1.09
C MET A 615 6.03 29.76 2.46
N SER A 616 4.83 30.34 2.57
CA SER A 616 4.17 30.59 3.85
C SER A 616 3.25 29.43 4.25
N GLY A 617 3.25 29.12 5.54
CA GLY A 617 2.29 28.19 6.14
C GLY A 617 0.91 28.82 6.31
N ILE A 618 -0.06 28.02 6.70
CA ILE A 618 -1.39 28.52 7.07
C ILE A 618 -1.44 28.84 8.58
N TYR A 619 -2.23 29.86 8.90
CA TYR A 619 -2.61 30.17 10.27
C TYR A 619 -4.11 29.93 10.43
N LEU A 620 -4.49 29.51 11.63
CA LEU A 620 -5.88 29.27 11.98
C LEU A 620 -6.24 30.19 13.13
N LYS A 621 -7.40 30.83 13.01
CA LYS A 621 -8.02 31.58 14.09
C LYS A 621 -9.29 30.86 14.51
N LYS A 622 -9.46 30.56 15.79
CA LYS A 622 -10.71 29.94 16.25
C LYS A 622 -11.84 30.97 16.26
N LYS A 623 -13.09 30.50 16.15
CA LYS A 623 -14.27 31.31 16.50
C LYS A 623 -14.37 31.50 18.02
N ASP A 624 -15.07 32.55 18.42
CA ASP A 624 -15.34 32.84 19.82
C ASP A 624 -16.05 31.67 20.50
N ASP A 625 -15.76 31.50 21.79
CA ASP A 625 -16.24 30.43 22.67
C ASP A 625 -15.82 28.99 22.34
N ASP A 626 -15.18 28.71 21.20
CA ASP A 626 -14.74 27.34 20.89
C ASP A 626 -13.48 26.96 21.71
N LEU A 627 -13.41 25.70 22.15
CA LEU A 627 -12.33 25.22 23.02
C LEU A 627 -11.08 24.84 22.23
N ILE A 628 -9.93 25.38 22.66
CA ILE A 628 -8.61 25.09 22.09
C ILE A 628 -7.54 25.10 23.19
N LEU A 629 -6.52 24.26 23.01
CA LEU A 629 -5.28 24.29 23.75
C LEU A 629 -4.11 24.57 22.78
N ILE A 630 -3.37 25.62 23.06
CA ILE A 630 -2.26 26.12 22.24
C ILE A 630 -0.99 26.14 23.10
N ASP A 631 0.15 25.84 22.48
CA ASP A 631 1.48 25.96 23.08
C ASP A 631 2.13 27.29 22.66
N ALA A 632 2.41 28.17 23.62
CA ALA A 632 2.97 29.47 23.35
C ALA A 632 4.40 29.36 22.77
N ASP A 633 5.22 28.46 23.28
CA ASP A 633 6.67 28.47 23.06
C ASP A 633 7.15 27.48 22.00
N VAL A 634 6.24 26.70 21.41
CA VAL A 634 6.59 25.82 20.29
C VAL A 634 6.88 26.64 19.04
N LYS A 635 8.18 26.93 18.83
CA LYS A 635 8.72 27.28 17.52
C LYS A 635 8.62 26.04 16.63
N GLY A 636 7.57 26.00 15.79
CA GLY A 636 7.47 24.99 14.75
C GLY A 636 8.62 25.14 13.75
N PRO A 637 9.02 24.06 13.03
CA PRO A 637 9.88 24.24 11.86
C PRO A 637 9.21 25.25 10.92
N ALA A 638 10.02 26.11 10.29
CA ALA A 638 9.51 27.07 9.30
C ALA A 638 8.58 26.33 8.35
N LYS A 639 7.29 26.67 8.39
CA LYS A 639 6.29 25.95 7.62
C LYS A 639 6.37 26.42 6.19
N ASN A 640 7.21 25.74 5.45
CA ASN A 640 7.22 25.72 4.01
C ASN A 640 5.80 25.39 3.52
N GLY A 641 5.23 26.26 2.69
CA GLY A 641 3.91 26.10 2.08
C GLY A 641 3.86 24.89 1.14
N ILE A 642 3.61 25.10 -0.15
CA ILE A 642 3.62 24.00 -1.11
C ILE A 642 5.04 23.53 -1.48
N VAL A 643 6.07 24.34 -1.24
CA VAL A 643 7.48 24.03 -1.59
C VAL A 643 7.97 22.73 -0.94
N ARG A 644 7.38 22.33 0.20
CA ARG A 644 7.67 21.04 0.86
C ARG A 644 7.38 19.81 -0.02
N PHE A 645 6.53 19.93 -1.04
CA PHE A 645 6.21 18.83 -1.96
C PHE A 645 7.25 18.69 -3.07
N ILE A 646 8.01 19.74 -3.40
CA ILE A 646 9.00 19.74 -4.50
C ILE A 646 10.03 18.62 -4.33
N LYS A 647 10.55 18.44 -3.10
CA LYS A 647 11.50 17.36 -2.81
C LYS A 647 10.95 15.98 -3.20
N ASN A 648 9.63 15.75 -3.02
CA ASN A 648 8.99 14.48 -3.32
C ASN A 648 8.64 14.30 -4.81
N PHE A 649 8.69 15.38 -5.61
CA PHE A 649 8.53 15.30 -7.07
C PHE A 649 9.87 15.14 -7.79
N ILE A 650 10.96 15.65 -7.20
CA ILE A 650 12.31 15.55 -7.77
C ILE A 650 12.95 14.19 -7.46
N LEU A 651 12.76 13.68 -6.24
CA LEU A 651 13.26 12.36 -5.89
C LEU A 651 12.34 11.32 -6.55
N PRO A 652 12.88 10.33 -7.29
CA PRO A 652 12.10 9.15 -7.63
C PRO A 652 11.61 8.55 -6.30
N VAL A 653 10.29 8.41 -6.18
CA VAL A 653 9.67 7.80 -4.98
C VAL A 653 10.22 6.40 -4.76
#